data_AF-A0A7C6SKY4-F1
#
_entry.id   AF-A0A7C6SKY4-F1
#
_cell.length_a   1.000
_cell.length_b   1.000
_cell.length_c   1.000
_cell.angle_alpha   90.00
_cell.angle_beta   90.00
_cell.angle_gamma   90.00
#
_symmetry.space_group_name_H-M   'P 1'
#
loop_
_entity.id
_entity.type
_entity.pdbx_description
1 polymer ?
#
loop_
_entity_poly.entity_id
_entity_poly.type
_entity_poly.pdbx_seq_one_letter_code
_entity_poly.pdbx_strand_id
1 'polypeptide(L)'
;MSKSLYIAEKPSVATEFAKALKISGRKQDGYIESEEAVVTWCVGHLVTMSYPDAYDPALKKWSMTSLPFLPNEYKYEIIPNVKKQFNIVKGLLNHKDVDKIYVCTDSGREGEYIYRLVEQEANVSHSKERRRVWIDSQTEEEILRGIREAKPLSAYDNLSDAAYLRAQEDYLMGINFSRALTLKYGNEVQNFLNAKKWSAISVGRVMTCVLGMVVRREREVRNFIKTPFYRVMATISEQNHEFDAEFKAVEGSKYFNTPLLYKDNGFKERTSAVHMIKEISDPIPELMDDGAWISQKSTEDQEQLWAEVIQVEKKKEKKNPPLLYNLAELQNECAKMFKISPDETLKITQELYEKKMVTYPRTDARVLSTAVAKEIHKNIEGLKGLNQVREYASEIMDSGSYKGIAKTRYVNDSQITDHYAIIPTGQGLNNLRSLNHTTIRVYEIIVRRFLSIFFPAAEYRKVAITLKIKSEYFFASLRMLEKDGYLKIIGKGNSKNNEADGDKTSAENKNGSDKEDQDGNEDSDETTDQSLLAIFMSLKKGMKLQTNALNIKEGETSPPKRYNSGSLILAMENAGQLIEDEELRTQIKGSGIGTSATRAEILNKLVKIDYLDLNKKTQIISPKILGELIFEVVESSIKSLLNPELTASWEKGLDYVSNGKITKEEYTKKLEGFVARRVVGVKNLNNQAVLQRNFKEIASNYKR
;
A
#
# COMPACT_ATOMS: atom_id res chain seq x y z
N MET A 1 43.81 15.00 23.75
CA MET A 1 42.51 14.80 24.43
C MET A 1 41.76 13.73 23.68
N SER A 2 41.04 12.85 24.39
CA SER A 2 40.21 11.83 23.75
C SER A 2 39.03 12.47 23.03
N LYS A 3 38.74 12.00 21.82
CA LYS A 3 37.64 12.44 20.96
C LYS A 3 36.50 11.43 21.01
N SER A 4 35.27 11.94 20.96
CA SER A 4 34.09 11.11 20.70
C SER A 4 33.82 11.02 19.20
N LEU A 5 33.58 9.83 18.68
CA LEU A 5 33.18 9.60 17.29
C LEU A 5 31.68 9.34 17.21
N TYR A 6 30.96 10.05 16.36
CA TYR A 6 29.54 9.86 16.07
C TYR A 6 29.42 9.32 14.65
N ILE A 7 28.82 8.14 14.48
CA ILE A 7 28.63 7.51 13.17
C ILE A 7 27.15 7.39 12.84
N ALA A 8 26.72 8.10 11.80
CA ALA A 8 25.33 8.07 11.31
C ALA A 8 25.17 7.16 10.08
N GLU A 9 23.94 6.84 9.70
CA GLU A 9 23.69 6.03 8.50
C GLU A 9 23.92 6.79 7.18
N LYS A 10 23.69 8.11 7.20
CA LYS A 10 23.72 8.99 6.02
C LYS A 10 24.33 10.36 6.32
N PRO A 11 24.88 11.09 5.33
CA PRO A 11 25.50 12.40 5.53
C PRO A 11 24.56 13.47 6.12
N SER A 12 23.28 13.44 5.74
CA SER A 12 22.28 14.39 6.22
C SER A 12 22.04 14.24 7.72
N VAL A 13 21.93 13.01 8.20
CA VAL A 13 21.75 12.68 9.63
C VAL A 13 22.97 13.14 10.43
N ALA A 14 24.18 12.81 9.95
CA ALA A 14 25.42 13.27 10.57
C ALA A 14 25.48 14.81 10.69
N THR A 15 24.96 15.54 9.71
CA THR A 15 24.92 17.01 9.75
C THR A 15 23.99 17.53 10.85
N GLU A 16 22.82 16.92 11.04
CA GLU A 16 21.90 17.32 12.11
C GLU A 16 22.47 16.97 13.51
N PHE A 17 23.17 15.84 13.66
CA PHE A 17 23.92 15.54 14.89
C PHE A 17 25.02 16.55 15.18
N ALA A 18 25.84 16.90 14.18
CA ALA A 18 26.90 17.89 14.34
C ALA A 18 26.32 19.26 14.76
N LYS A 19 25.19 19.65 14.18
CA LYS A 19 24.49 20.89 14.52
C LYS A 19 23.93 20.87 15.94
N ALA A 20 23.21 19.82 16.33
CA ALA A 20 22.61 19.68 17.66
C ALA A 20 23.67 19.65 18.77
N LEU A 21 24.81 19.01 18.51
CA LEU A 21 25.94 18.95 19.43
C LEU A 21 26.83 20.20 19.39
N LYS A 22 26.49 21.19 18.55
CA LYS A 22 27.26 22.43 18.35
C LYS A 22 28.73 22.18 17.99
N ILE A 23 28.98 21.08 17.27
CA ILE A 23 30.33 20.70 16.81
C ILE A 23 30.76 21.68 15.72
N SER A 24 31.59 22.64 16.11
CA SER A 24 32.17 23.66 15.22
C SER A 24 33.38 23.10 14.47
N GLY A 25 33.20 21.95 13.80
CA GLY A 25 34.27 21.20 13.16
C GLY A 25 34.54 21.62 11.72
N ARG A 26 35.77 21.37 11.25
CA ARG A 26 36.14 21.50 9.84
C ARG A 26 35.51 20.34 9.07
N LYS A 27 34.80 20.66 7.98
CA LYS A 27 34.31 19.65 7.03
C LYS A 27 35.49 19.05 6.28
N GLN A 28 35.55 17.72 6.26
CA GLN A 28 36.51 16.92 5.53
C GLN A 28 35.78 16.00 4.55
N ASP A 29 36.53 15.30 3.73
CA ASP A 29 35.99 14.28 2.84
C ASP A 29 35.48 13.08 3.66
N GLY A 30 34.16 12.96 3.79
CA GLY A 30 33.49 11.85 4.48
C GLY A 30 33.29 11.99 6.00
N TYR A 31 33.66 13.13 6.60
CA TYR A 31 33.46 13.40 8.03
C TYR A 31 33.55 14.90 8.38
N ILE A 32 33.21 15.25 9.62
CA ILE A 32 33.36 16.57 10.24
C ILE A 32 34.21 16.37 11.50
N GLU A 33 35.24 17.20 11.71
CA GLU A 33 36.13 17.05 12.85
C GLU A 33 36.37 18.35 13.59
N SER A 34 36.31 18.28 14.92
CA SER A 34 36.67 19.33 15.87
C SER A 34 37.79 18.84 16.80
N GLU A 35 38.15 19.66 17.80
CA GLU A 35 39.13 19.27 18.81
C GLU A 35 38.65 18.09 19.68
N GLU A 36 37.34 18.01 19.95
CA GLU A 36 36.76 17.04 20.91
C GLU A 36 35.90 15.96 20.25
N ALA A 37 35.50 16.13 18.99
CA ALA A 37 34.56 15.23 18.33
C ALA A 37 34.82 15.04 16.83
N VAL A 38 34.52 13.82 16.36
CA VAL A 38 34.47 13.43 14.95
C VAL A 38 33.05 12.97 14.63
N VAL A 39 32.45 13.48 13.55
CA VAL A 39 31.15 13.02 13.05
C VAL A 39 31.35 12.46 11.65
N THR A 40 31.05 11.19 11.45
CA THR A 40 31.16 10.48 10.17
C THR A 40 29.84 9.80 9.83
N TRP A 41 29.77 9.18 8.65
CA TRP A 41 28.55 8.53 8.19
C TRP A 41 28.84 7.35 7.27
N CYS A 42 27.90 6.42 7.24
CA CYS A 42 27.75 5.47 6.16
C CYS A 42 27.02 6.13 4.96
N VAL A 43 26.80 5.36 3.90
CA VAL A 43 25.93 5.74 2.78
C VAL A 43 24.96 4.59 2.50
N GLY A 44 24.22 4.21 3.55
CA GLY A 44 23.60 2.88 3.64
C GLY A 44 24.66 1.80 3.88
N HIS A 45 24.48 0.62 3.30
CA HIS A 45 25.46 -0.45 3.39
C HIS A 45 26.81 -0.07 2.76
N LEU A 46 27.89 -0.23 3.53
CA LEU A 46 29.27 -0.17 3.02
C LEU A 46 29.86 -1.55 2.75
N VAL A 47 29.26 -2.56 3.37
CA VAL A 47 29.67 -3.95 3.39
C VAL A 47 28.48 -4.79 2.95
N THR A 48 28.71 -5.85 2.19
CA THR A 48 27.71 -6.84 1.81
C THR A 48 28.22 -8.24 2.10
N MET A 49 27.33 -9.21 2.18
CA MET A 49 27.70 -10.61 2.25
C MET A 49 28.25 -11.09 0.92
N SER A 50 29.36 -11.84 0.95
CA SER A 50 30.04 -12.34 -0.24
C SER A 50 29.26 -13.45 -0.93
N TYR A 51 29.43 -13.58 -2.24
CA TYR A 51 28.86 -14.70 -3.00
C TYR A 51 29.61 -16.03 -2.73
N PRO A 52 29.01 -17.20 -3.06
CA PRO A 52 29.60 -18.52 -2.78
C PRO A 52 31.02 -18.74 -3.33
N ASP A 53 31.42 -18.08 -4.41
CA ASP A 53 32.76 -18.19 -5.00
C ASP A 53 33.87 -17.54 -4.15
N ALA A 54 33.52 -16.66 -3.21
CA ALA A 54 34.47 -16.16 -2.20
C ALA A 54 34.79 -17.21 -1.12
N TYR A 55 33.94 -18.24 -0.99
CA TYR A 55 34.15 -19.35 -0.05
C TYR A 55 35.02 -20.42 -0.69
N ASP A 56 34.67 -20.79 -1.92
CA ASP A 56 35.41 -21.72 -2.76
C ASP A 56 35.24 -21.31 -4.23
N PRO A 57 36.32 -20.97 -4.97
CA PRO A 57 36.24 -20.62 -6.39
C PRO A 57 35.49 -21.64 -7.26
N ALA A 58 35.45 -22.92 -6.87
CA ALA A 58 34.68 -23.95 -7.57
C ALA A 58 33.16 -23.68 -7.56
N LEU A 59 32.65 -22.99 -6.54
CA LEU A 59 31.22 -22.62 -6.39
C LEU A 59 30.77 -21.50 -7.34
N LYS A 60 31.70 -20.95 -8.14
CA LYS A 60 31.39 -20.08 -9.27
C LYS A 60 30.58 -20.82 -10.34
N LYS A 61 30.89 -22.10 -10.57
CA LYS A 61 30.11 -22.97 -11.45
C LYS A 61 28.98 -23.62 -10.65
N TRP A 62 27.74 -23.41 -11.08
CA TRP A 62 26.59 -23.97 -10.38
C TRP A 62 26.47 -25.47 -10.67
N SER A 63 26.32 -26.28 -9.61
CA SER A 63 26.07 -27.71 -9.70
C SER A 63 25.02 -28.15 -8.69
N MET A 64 24.21 -29.14 -9.07
CA MET A 64 23.22 -29.71 -8.17
C MET A 64 23.87 -30.44 -6.98
N THR A 65 25.09 -30.96 -7.17
CA THR A 65 25.87 -31.62 -6.11
C THR A 65 26.31 -30.64 -5.02
N SER A 66 26.61 -29.38 -5.39
CA SER A 66 27.03 -28.33 -4.46
C SER A 66 25.89 -27.67 -3.67
N LEU A 67 24.64 -28.12 -3.86
CA LEU A 67 23.47 -27.57 -3.18
C LEU A 67 22.94 -28.54 -2.09
N PRO A 68 22.44 -28.03 -0.96
CA PRO A 68 22.38 -26.63 -0.58
C PRO A 68 23.75 -26.06 -0.19
N PHE A 69 24.01 -24.81 -0.53
CA PHE A 69 25.11 -24.00 0.00
C PHE A 69 24.69 -23.43 1.36
N LEU A 70 25.30 -23.94 2.42
CA LEU A 70 25.06 -23.55 3.82
C LEU A 70 26.44 -23.32 4.48
N PRO A 71 26.96 -22.07 4.48
CA PRO A 71 28.27 -21.79 5.05
C PRO A 71 28.21 -21.79 6.58
N ASN A 72 29.22 -22.37 7.24
CA ASN A 72 29.32 -22.33 8.71
C ASN A 72 29.62 -20.92 9.24
N GLU A 73 30.45 -20.17 8.51
CA GLU A 73 30.81 -18.79 8.80
C GLU A 73 30.50 -17.95 7.57
N TYR A 74 29.85 -16.79 7.75
CA TYR A 74 29.51 -15.90 6.64
C TYR A 74 30.66 -14.94 6.35
N LYS A 75 31.07 -14.89 5.08
CA LYS A 75 32.06 -13.95 4.54
C LYS A 75 31.37 -12.68 4.07
N TYR A 76 32.04 -11.55 4.27
CA TYR A 76 31.58 -10.24 3.84
C TYR A 76 32.65 -9.54 3.01
N GLU A 77 32.22 -8.60 2.18
CA GLU A 77 33.08 -7.82 1.30
C GLU A 77 32.63 -6.36 1.23
N ILE A 78 33.60 -5.49 0.98
CA ILE A 78 33.36 -4.05 0.84
C ILE A 78 32.71 -3.79 -0.51
N ILE A 79 31.60 -3.06 -0.53
CA ILE A 79 30.91 -2.71 -1.76
C ILE A 79 31.79 -1.76 -2.59
N PRO A 80 32.12 -2.09 -3.86
CA PRO A 80 33.11 -1.35 -4.64
C PRO A 80 32.85 0.15 -4.75
N ASN A 81 31.59 0.54 -4.99
CA ASN A 81 31.21 1.94 -5.22
C ASN A 81 31.34 2.84 -3.98
N VAL A 82 31.38 2.25 -2.79
CA VAL A 82 31.42 2.98 -1.50
C VAL A 82 32.70 2.67 -0.71
N LYS A 83 33.65 1.95 -1.32
CA LYS A 83 34.93 1.56 -0.73
C LYS A 83 35.73 2.74 -0.19
N LYS A 84 35.68 3.89 -0.85
CA LYS A 84 36.34 5.12 -0.39
C LYS A 84 35.80 5.54 0.98
N GLN A 85 34.47 5.61 1.13
CA GLN A 85 33.84 5.99 2.39
C GLN A 85 34.12 4.95 3.48
N PHE A 86 34.09 3.65 3.15
CA PHE A 86 34.48 2.60 4.09
C PHE A 86 35.89 2.79 4.65
N ASN A 87 36.88 3.07 3.78
CA ASN A 87 38.25 3.29 4.22
C ASN A 87 38.40 4.50 5.15
N ILE A 88 37.67 5.59 4.86
CA ILE A 88 37.60 6.77 5.73
C ILE A 88 37.04 6.39 7.10
N VAL A 89 35.85 5.77 7.13
CA VAL A 89 35.18 5.34 8.37
C VAL A 89 36.07 4.37 9.17
N LYS A 90 36.69 3.39 8.51
CA LYS A 90 37.63 2.44 9.14
C LYS A 90 38.80 3.16 9.81
N GLY A 91 39.39 4.16 9.12
CA GLY A 91 40.48 4.96 9.67
C GLY A 91 40.06 5.73 10.92
N LEU A 92 38.88 6.37 10.88
CA LEU A 92 38.34 7.14 11.99
C LEU A 92 37.98 6.25 13.20
N LEU A 93 37.31 5.12 12.96
CA LEU A 93 36.94 4.17 14.01
C LEU A 93 38.17 3.62 14.75
N ASN A 94 39.28 3.43 14.04
CA ASN A 94 40.55 2.95 14.61
C ASN A 94 41.52 4.07 15.00
N HIS A 95 41.13 5.34 14.88
CA HIS A 95 42.01 6.46 15.21
C HIS A 95 42.42 6.42 16.69
N LYS A 96 43.69 6.74 17.00
CA LYS A 96 44.23 6.63 18.37
C LYS A 96 43.57 7.58 19.35
N ASP A 97 43.14 8.74 18.87
CA ASP A 97 42.47 9.75 19.70
C ASP A 97 40.98 9.44 19.94
N VAL A 98 40.42 8.34 19.40
CA VAL A 98 39.00 8.02 19.58
C VAL A 98 38.85 6.91 20.61
N ASP A 99 38.33 7.22 21.81
CA ASP A 99 38.05 6.18 22.83
C ASP A 99 36.57 5.83 22.94
N LYS A 100 35.68 6.69 22.45
CA LYS A 100 34.22 6.52 22.54
C LYS A 100 33.56 6.66 21.18
N ILE A 101 32.70 5.69 20.85
CA ILE A 101 31.92 5.63 19.60
C ILE A 101 30.43 5.68 19.94
N TYR A 102 29.75 6.73 19.47
CA TYR A 102 28.31 6.86 19.47
C TYR A 102 27.73 6.37 18.14
N VAL A 103 27.02 5.25 18.20
CA VAL A 103 26.33 4.65 17.07
C VAL A 103 24.99 5.36 16.88
N CYS A 104 24.90 6.14 15.81
CA CYS A 104 23.80 7.04 15.48
C CYS A 104 23.09 6.64 14.18
N THR A 105 23.16 5.36 13.79
CA THR A 105 22.39 4.81 12.66
C THR A 105 20.89 4.79 12.97
N ASP A 106 20.04 4.58 11.96
CA ASP A 106 18.59 4.64 12.15
C ASP A 106 18.14 3.57 13.20
N SER A 107 17.15 3.90 14.02
CA SER A 107 16.66 3.06 15.13
C SER A 107 15.89 1.86 14.59
N GLY A 108 16.53 0.70 14.42
CA GLY A 108 15.88 -0.51 13.91
C GLY A 108 16.87 -1.61 13.56
N ARG A 109 16.35 -2.76 13.09
CA ARG A 109 17.16 -3.92 12.67
C ARG A 109 18.21 -3.51 11.62
N GLU A 110 17.79 -2.74 10.61
CA GLU A 110 18.67 -2.35 9.51
C GLU A 110 19.83 -1.45 9.96
N GLY A 111 19.54 -0.44 10.80
CA GLY A 111 20.58 0.45 11.32
C GLY A 111 21.57 -0.24 12.24
N GLU A 112 21.14 -1.24 13.02
CA GLU A 112 22.05 -2.13 13.76
C GLU A 112 22.98 -2.88 12.79
N TYR A 113 22.40 -3.54 11.78
CA TYR A 113 23.14 -4.36 10.82
C TYR A 113 24.18 -3.55 10.05
N ILE A 114 23.83 -2.35 9.57
CA ILE A 114 24.74 -1.44 8.86
C ILE A 114 25.99 -1.13 9.70
N TYR A 115 25.81 -0.68 10.95
CA TYR A 115 26.95 -0.31 11.79
C TYR A 115 27.78 -1.54 12.17
N ARG A 116 27.12 -2.62 12.61
CA ARG A 116 27.80 -3.83 13.10
C ARG A 116 28.66 -4.48 12.02
N LEU A 117 28.19 -4.51 10.76
CA LEU A 117 29.00 -4.97 9.64
C LEU A 117 30.23 -4.09 9.39
N VAL A 118 30.06 -2.77 9.42
CA VAL A 118 31.17 -1.83 9.25
C VAL A 118 32.19 -2.01 10.37
N GLU A 119 31.74 -2.12 11.61
CA GLU A 119 32.59 -2.35 12.78
C GLU A 119 33.40 -3.65 12.64
N GLN A 120 32.73 -4.74 12.26
CA GLN A 120 33.33 -6.05 12.05
C GLN A 120 34.43 -5.99 10.97
N GLU A 121 34.10 -5.48 9.77
CA GLU A 121 35.07 -5.42 8.66
C GLU A 121 36.17 -4.35 8.88
N ALA A 122 35.87 -3.30 9.65
CA ALA A 122 36.86 -2.33 10.08
C ALA A 122 37.80 -2.87 11.15
N ASN A 123 37.51 -4.03 11.75
CA ASN A 123 38.26 -4.65 12.84
C ASN A 123 38.48 -3.68 14.02
N VAL A 124 37.41 -3.01 14.45
CA VAL A 124 37.49 -1.98 15.49
C VAL A 124 37.87 -2.59 16.83
N SER A 125 38.93 -2.07 17.47
CA SER A 125 39.43 -2.57 18.76
C SER A 125 38.33 -2.66 19.83
N HIS A 126 38.25 -3.79 20.56
CA HIS A 126 37.32 -3.99 21.68
C HIS A 126 37.54 -3.03 22.86
N SER A 127 38.69 -2.37 22.93
CA SER A 127 39.01 -1.40 24.00
C SER A 127 38.18 -0.11 23.95
N LYS A 128 37.62 0.24 22.78
CA LYS A 128 36.82 1.45 22.60
C LYS A 128 35.43 1.31 23.21
N GLU A 129 34.92 2.31 23.91
CA GLU A 129 33.56 2.31 24.44
C GLU A 129 32.55 2.50 23.29
N ARG A 130 31.52 1.65 23.20
CA ARG A 130 30.42 1.84 22.23
C ARG A 130 29.11 2.16 22.93
N ARG A 131 28.45 3.21 22.45
CA ARG A 131 27.15 3.67 22.93
C ARG A 131 26.16 3.75 21.78
N ARG A 132 25.04 3.04 21.90
CA ARG A 132 23.96 3.08 20.93
C ARG A 132 22.98 4.19 21.27
N VAL A 133 22.82 5.11 20.33
CA VAL A 133 21.91 6.27 20.40
C VAL A 133 20.59 5.86 19.76
N TRP A 134 19.49 5.88 20.52
CA TRP A 134 18.17 5.48 20.02
C TRP A 134 17.23 6.69 20.01
N ILE A 135 16.87 7.14 18.81
CA ILE A 135 16.04 8.33 18.57
C ILE A 135 14.97 8.05 17.53
N ASP A 136 13.79 8.66 17.71
CA ASP A 136 12.66 8.50 16.80
C ASP A 136 12.49 9.73 15.88
N SER A 137 13.29 10.78 16.11
CA SER A 137 13.35 11.98 15.26
C SER A 137 14.72 12.66 15.33
N GLN A 138 15.03 13.49 14.32
CA GLN A 138 16.29 14.24 14.25
C GLN A 138 16.16 15.67 14.80
N THR A 139 15.20 15.91 15.70
CA THR A 139 15.10 17.22 16.37
C THR A 139 16.26 17.41 17.34
N GLU A 140 16.64 18.66 17.60
CA GLU A 140 17.76 18.95 18.53
C GLU A 140 17.50 18.36 19.92
N GLU A 141 16.28 18.51 20.46
CA GLU A 141 15.89 17.95 21.75
C GLU A 141 16.04 16.42 21.79
N GLU A 142 15.56 15.74 20.74
CA GLU A 142 15.58 14.30 20.64
C GLU A 142 17.00 13.74 20.45
N ILE A 143 17.82 14.39 19.61
CA ILE A 143 19.24 14.03 19.46
C ILE A 143 19.97 14.17 20.80
N LEU A 144 19.80 15.30 21.48
CA LEU A 144 20.45 15.53 22.78
C LEU A 144 19.96 14.53 23.83
N ARG A 145 18.67 14.17 23.83
CA ARG A 145 18.12 13.10 24.69
C ARG A 145 18.75 11.76 24.37
N GLY A 146 18.77 11.36 23.10
CA GLY A 146 19.35 10.09 22.65
C GLY A 146 20.82 9.94 23.02
N ILE A 147 21.62 11.01 22.94
CA ILE A 147 23.02 10.99 23.39
C ILE A 147 23.12 10.80 24.91
N ARG A 148 22.29 11.51 25.69
CA ARG A 148 22.29 11.38 27.16
C ARG A 148 21.87 9.99 27.63
N GLU A 149 20.90 9.38 26.95
CA GLU A 149 20.30 8.08 27.29
C GLU A 149 20.99 6.90 26.57
N ALA A 150 22.07 7.16 25.83
CA ALA A 150 22.73 6.17 25.01
C ALA A 150 23.19 4.96 25.84
N LYS A 151 22.73 3.77 25.45
CA LYS A 151 23.01 2.52 26.16
C LYS A 151 24.30 1.88 25.63
N PRO A 152 24.95 1.00 26.41
CA PRO A 152 26.00 0.13 25.86
C PRO A 152 25.48 -0.59 24.62
N LEU A 153 26.33 -0.73 23.59
CA LEU A 153 25.95 -1.38 22.33
C LEU A 153 25.38 -2.80 22.56
N SER A 154 25.87 -3.52 23.57
CA SER A 154 25.38 -4.85 23.97
C SER A 154 23.91 -4.91 24.38
N ALA A 155 23.30 -3.78 24.76
CA ALA A 155 21.87 -3.71 25.04
C ALA A 155 20.99 -4.04 23.82
N TYR A 156 21.57 -4.03 22.61
CA TYR A 156 20.89 -4.28 21.35
C TYR A 156 21.40 -5.54 20.63
N ASP A 157 22.15 -6.42 21.32
CA ASP A 157 22.73 -7.62 20.68
C ASP A 157 21.66 -8.55 20.09
N ASN A 158 20.54 -8.77 20.79
CA ASN A 158 19.42 -9.57 20.26
C ASN A 158 18.81 -8.96 19.00
N LEU A 159 18.68 -7.62 18.94
CA LEU A 159 18.17 -6.91 17.78
C LEU A 159 19.15 -7.03 16.60
N SER A 160 20.44 -6.89 16.88
CA SER A 160 21.52 -7.11 15.91
C SER A 160 21.48 -8.54 15.37
N ASP A 161 21.38 -9.56 16.23
CA ASP A 161 21.28 -10.96 15.82
C ASP A 161 20.07 -11.19 14.90
N ALA A 162 18.89 -10.68 15.25
CA ALA A 162 17.72 -10.73 14.38
C ALA A 162 17.98 -10.05 13.02
N ALA A 163 18.73 -8.94 12.98
CA ALA A 163 19.06 -8.26 11.74
C ALA A 163 20.03 -9.06 10.85
N TYR A 164 21.08 -9.66 11.43
CA TYR A 164 21.97 -10.58 10.72
C TYR A 164 21.21 -11.79 10.17
N LEU A 165 20.36 -12.42 10.99
CA LEU A 165 19.56 -13.57 10.57
C LEU A 165 18.59 -13.22 9.44
N ARG A 166 17.99 -12.03 9.47
CA ARG A 166 17.13 -11.53 8.39
C ARG A 166 17.87 -11.45 7.06
N ALA A 167 19.12 -10.97 7.07
CA ALA A 167 19.97 -10.88 5.88
C ALA A 167 20.43 -12.28 5.40
N GLN A 168 20.81 -13.15 6.34
CA GLN A 168 21.19 -14.53 6.05
C GLN A 168 20.03 -15.34 5.46
N GLU A 169 18.81 -15.12 5.93
CA GLU A 169 17.60 -15.74 5.39
C GLU A 169 17.39 -15.43 3.90
N ASP A 170 17.39 -14.16 3.52
CA ASP A 170 17.21 -13.76 2.12
C ASP A 170 18.35 -14.30 1.25
N TYR A 171 19.57 -14.32 1.77
CA TYR A 171 20.75 -14.84 1.07
C TYR A 171 20.67 -16.35 0.86
N LEU A 172 20.41 -17.12 1.91
CA LEU A 172 20.32 -18.57 1.82
C LEU A 172 19.16 -18.99 0.92
N MET A 173 17.97 -18.42 1.08
CA MET A 173 16.83 -18.75 0.23
C MET A 173 17.07 -18.30 -1.21
N GLY A 174 17.55 -17.07 -1.41
CA GLY A 174 17.79 -16.50 -2.74
C GLY A 174 18.81 -17.31 -3.54
N ILE A 175 19.97 -17.62 -2.95
CA ILE A 175 21.02 -18.40 -3.63
C ILE A 175 20.56 -19.83 -3.87
N ASN A 176 20.11 -20.53 -2.82
CA ASN A 176 19.83 -21.96 -2.93
C ASN A 176 18.66 -22.25 -3.85
N PHE A 177 17.54 -21.52 -3.69
CA PHE A 177 16.35 -21.79 -4.47
C PHE A 177 16.52 -21.33 -5.92
N SER A 178 17.14 -20.17 -6.17
CA SER A 178 17.40 -19.73 -7.54
C SER A 178 18.32 -20.70 -8.28
N ARG A 179 19.42 -21.15 -7.65
CA ARG A 179 20.35 -22.11 -8.26
C ARG A 179 19.69 -23.48 -8.47
N ALA A 180 18.98 -24.00 -7.47
CA ALA A 180 18.32 -25.30 -7.57
C ALA A 180 17.27 -25.32 -8.69
N LEU A 181 16.39 -24.32 -8.74
CA LEU A 181 15.37 -24.23 -9.77
C LEU A 181 15.98 -23.99 -11.16
N THR A 182 16.99 -23.12 -11.26
CA THR A 182 17.70 -22.88 -12.53
C THR A 182 18.35 -24.15 -13.07
N LEU A 183 19.05 -24.92 -12.21
CA LEU A 183 19.71 -26.16 -12.63
C LEU A 183 18.72 -27.27 -12.99
N LYS A 184 17.54 -27.29 -12.35
CA LYS A 184 16.52 -28.33 -12.55
C LYS A 184 15.56 -28.04 -13.72
N TYR A 185 15.24 -26.76 -13.96
CA TYR A 185 14.16 -26.35 -14.87
C TYR A 185 14.58 -25.27 -15.88
N GLY A 186 15.79 -24.69 -15.76
CA GLY A 186 16.22 -23.56 -16.58
C GLY A 186 16.29 -23.91 -18.07
N ASN A 187 16.79 -25.10 -18.41
CA ASN A 187 16.84 -25.57 -19.79
C ASN A 187 15.44 -25.79 -20.35
N GLU A 188 14.52 -26.37 -19.57
CA GLU A 188 13.14 -26.61 -19.96
C GLU A 188 12.40 -25.30 -20.27
N VAL A 189 12.52 -24.30 -19.39
CA VAL A 189 11.94 -22.97 -19.61
C VAL A 189 12.56 -22.29 -20.85
N GLN A 190 13.89 -22.33 -20.98
CA GLN A 190 14.57 -21.71 -22.11
C GLN A 190 14.19 -22.34 -23.44
N ASN A 191 14.20 -23.68 -23.51
CA ASN A 191 13.82 -24.44 -24.69
C ASN A 191 12.37 -24.18 -25.06
N PHE A 192 11.46 -24.12 -24.07
CA PHE A 192 10.06 -23.83 -24.32
C PHE A 192 9.85 -22.42 -24.91
N LEU A 193 10.58 -21.43 -24.42
CA LEU A 193 10.49 -20.05 -24.90
C LEU A 193 11.27 -19.78 -26.19
N ASN A 194 12.05 -20.75 -26.70
CA ASN A 194 13.04 -20.55 -27.76
C ASN A 194 13.94 -19.31 -27.50
N ALA A 195 14.31 -19.10 -26.23
CA ALA A 195 15.00 -17.89 -25.81
C ALA A 195 16.47 -17.92 -26.25
N LYS A 196 16.87 -16.91 -27.03
CA LYS A 196 18.25 -16.74 -27.52
C LYS A 196 19.24 -16.39 -26.42
N LYS A 197 18.77 -15.84 -25.29
CA LYS A 197 19.58 -15.48 -24.13
C LYS A 197 19.21 -16.40 -22.98
N TRP A 198 20.22 -17.01 -22.37
CA TRP A 198 20.05 -17.73 -21.11
C TRP A 198 19.67 -16.76 -20.01
N SER A 199 18.70 -17.15 -19.18
CA SER A 199 18.29 -16.39 -18.00
C SER A 199 18.12 -17.34 -16.82
N ALA A 200 18.67 -16.95 -15.67
CA ALA A 200 18.51 -17.70 -14.44
C ALA A 200 17.07 -17.58 -13.93
N ILE A 201 16.56 -18.66 -13.32
CA ILE A 201 15.34 -18.64 -12.53
C ILE A 201 15.67 -17.95 -11.20
N SER A 202 15.33 -16.67 -11.10
CA SER A 202 15.59 -15.84 -9.94
C SER A 202 14.38 -15.84 -9.02
N VAL A 203 14.51 -16.43 -7.84
CA VAL A 203 13.45 -16.47 -6.83
C VAL A 203 13.95 -15.88 -5.52
N GLY A 204 13.01 -15.42 -4.71
CA GLY A 204 13.29 -14.88 -3.39
C GLY A 204 11.99 -14.72 -2.61
N ARG A 205 12.09 -14.73 -1.28
CA ARG A 205 10.93 -14.77 -0.39
C ARG A 205 9.88 -13.70 -0.72
N VAL A 206 10.30 -12.45 -0.92
CA VAL A 206 9.36 -11.34 -1.21
C VAL A 206 9.04 -11.25 -2.70
N MET A 207 10.04 -11.20 -3.59
CA MET A 207 9.81 -10.99 -5.03
C MET A 207 8.96 -12.09 -5.68
N THR A 208 9.10 -13.34 -5.23
CA THR A 208 8.33 -14.46 -5.77
C THR A 208 6.88 -14.42 -5.28
N CYS A 209 6.63 -13.97 -4.05
CA CYS A 209 5.27 -13.74 -3.56
C CYS A 209 4.57 -12.63 -4.36
N VAL A 210 5.28 -11.53 -4.66
CA VAL A 210 4.75 -10.43 -5.49
C VAL A 210 4.40 -10.91 -6.91
N LEU A 211 5.27 -11.71 -7.54
CA LEU A 211 4.95 -12.36 -8.82
C LEU A 211 3.67 -13.19 -8.70
N GLY A 212 3.53 -13.97 -7.63
CA GLY A 212 2.33 -14.77 -7.35
C GLY A 212 1.05 -13.95 -7.24
N MET A 213 1.10 -12.80 -6.56
CA MET A 213 -0.04 -11.88 -6.45
C MET A 213 -0.50 -11.39 -7.83
N VAL A 214 0.44 -11.01 -8.70
CA VAL A 214 0.12 -10.49 -10.04
C VAL A 214 -0.41 -11.59 -10.95
N VAL A 215 0.22 -12.77 -10.96
CA VAL A 215 -0.22 -13.90 -11.80
C VAL A 215 -1.62 -14.39 -11.40
N ARG A 216 -1.90 -14.52 -10.11
CA ARG A 216 -3.24 -14.90 -9.63
C ARG A 216 -4.30 -13.88 -10.05
N ARG A 217 -4.03 -12.59 -9.88
CA ARG A 217 -4.93 -11.52 -10.34
C ARG A 217 -5.15 -11.57 -11.85
N GLU A 218 -4.11 -11.79 -12.65
CA GLU A 218 -4.27 -11.87 -14.11
C GLU A 218 -5.11 -13.09 -14.51
N ARG A 219 -4.94 -14.23 -13.85
CA ARG A 219 -5.76 -15.43 -14.08
C ARG A 219 -7.21 -15.23 -13.68
N GLU A 220 -7.46 -14.57 -12.54
CA GLU A 220 -8.83 -14.17 -12.14
C GLU A 220 -9.49 -13.32 -13.23
N VAL A 221 -8.76 -12.36 -13.81
CA VAL A 221 -9.27 -11.51 -14.89
C VAL A 221 -9.50 -12.30 -16.17
N ARG A 222 -8.53 -13.13 -16.57
CA ARG A 222 -8.55 -13.89 -17.83
C ARG A 222 -9.65 -14.96 -17.84
N ASN A 223 -9.84 -15.64 -16.72
CA ASN A 223 -10.81 -16.74 -16.59
C ASN A 223 -12.20 -16.24 -16.15
N PHE A 224 -12.37 -14.92 -16.00
CA PHE A 224 -13.63 -14.34 -15.58
C PHE A 224 -14.68 -14.48 -16.67
N ILE A 225 -15.74 -15.23 -16.40
CA ILE A 225 -16.90 -15.32 -17.26
C ILE A 225 -17.92 -14.29 -16.77
N LYS A 226 -18.19 -13.29 -17.60
CA LYS A 226 -19.25 -12.32 -17.32
C LYS A 226 -20.58 -13.05 -17.25
N THR A 227 -21.32 -12.80 -16.19
CA THR A 227 -22.66 -13.36 -15.99
C THR A 227 -23.66 -12.19 -15.96
N PRO A 228 -24.67 -12.17 -16.84
CA PRO A 228 -25.72 -11.18 -16.76
C PRO A 228 -26.57 -11.42 -15.50
N PHE A 229 -27.17 -10.36 -14.99
CA PHE A 229 -28.17 -10.39 -13.94
C PHE A 229 -29.17 -9.27 -14.16
N TYR A 230 -30.40 -9.47 -13.71
CA TYR A 230 -31.53 -8.60 -14.04
C TYR A 230 -32.09 -7.96 -12.77
N ARG A 231 -31.94 -6.65 -12.66
CA ARG A 231 -32.45 -5.87 -11.53
C ARG A 231 -33.80 -5.26 -11.89
N VAL A 232 -34.74 -5.29 -10.96
CA VAL A 232 -36.04 -4.63 -11.15
C VAL A 232 -36.02 -3.30 -10.43
N MET A 233 -36.34 -2.25 -11.16
CA MET A 233 -36.38 -0.87 -10.68
C MET A 233 -37.82 -0.39 -10.70
N ALA A 234 -38.28 0.20 -9.61
CA ALA A 234 -39.53 0.93 -9.56
C ALA A 234 -39.25 2.44 -9.69
N THR A 235 -39.87 3.10 -10.66
CA THR A 235 -39.85 4.56 -10.77
C THR A 235 -41.03 5.11 -9.97
N ILE A 236 -40.70 5.84 -8.91
CA ILE A 236 -41.65 6.35 -7.92
C ILE A 236 -41.80 7.86 -8.12
N SER A 237 -43.04 8.34 -8.13
CA SER A 237 -43.39 9.75 -8.28
C SER A 237 -43.96 10.32 -6.99
N GLU A 238 -43.45 11.49 -6.59
CA GLU A 238 -43.95 12.30 -5.48
C GLU A 238 -43.68 13.78 -5.78
N GLN A 239 -44.69 14.65 -5.62
CA GLN A 239 -44.58 16.11 -5.77
C GLN A 239 -43.93 16.58 -7.10
N ASN A 240 -44.25 15.91 -8.22
CA ASN A 240 -43.68 16.16 -9.56
C ASN A 240 -42.21 15.79 -9.72
N HIS A 241 -41.62 15.06 -8.78
CA HIS A 241 -40.29 14.47 -8.93
C HIS A 241 -40.40 12.96 -9.00
N GLU A 242 -39.50 12.37 -9.79
CA GLU A 242 -39.37 10.92 -9.90
C GLU A 242 -38.03 10.47 -9.32
N PHE A 243 -38.04 9.30 -8.68
CA PHE A 243 -36.82 8.62 -8.24
C PHE A 243 -36.93 7.12 -8.44
N ASP A 244 -35.80 6.47 -8.71
CA ASP A 244 -35.72 5.03 -8.85
C ASP A 244 -35.51 4.34 -7.48
N ALA A 245 -36.23 3.25 -7.24
CA ALA A 245 -36.04 2.33 -6.13
C ALA A 245 -35.69 0.93 -6.66
N GLU A 246 -34.65 0.31 -6.13
CA GLU A 246 -34.16 -1.01 -6.56
C GLU A 246 -34.81 -2.13 -5.74
N PHE A 247 -35.32 -3.16 -6.40
CA PHE A 247 -35.82 -4.36 -5.72
C PHE A 247 -34.71 -5.04 -4.92
N LYS A 248 -35.03 -5.46 -3.70
CA LYS A 248 -34.22 -6.41 -2.93
C LYS A 248 -35.10 -7.36 -2.16
N ALA A 249 -34.86 -8.66 -2.34
CA ALA A 249 -35.52 -9.72 -1.61
C ALA A 249 -35.07 -9.70 -0.14
N VAL A 250 -36.02 -9.54 0.77
CA VAL A 250 -35.81 -9.54 2.22
C VAL A 250 -36.84 -10.44 2.88
N GLU A 251 -36.71 -10.71 4.18
CA GLU A 251 -37.70 -11.49 4.91
C GLU A 251 -39.11 -10.92 4.71
N GLY A 252 -40.04 -11.74 4.20
CA GLY A 252 -41.39 -11.34 3.81
C GLY A 252 -41.61 -11.09 2.31
N SER A 253 -40.54 -10.98 1.50
CA SER A 253 -40.62 -11.07 0.03
C SER A 253 -40.99 -12.47 -0.43
N LYS A 254 -41.74 -12.61 -1.53
CA LYS A 254 -42.01 -13.91 -2.13
C LYS A 254 -40.74 -14.59 -2.64
N TYR A 255 -39.80 -13.78 -3.15
CA TYR A 255 -38.56 -14.27 -3.76
C TYR A 255 -37.40 -14.45 -2.77
N PHE A 256 -37.61 -14.19 -1.47
CA PHE A 256 -36.57 -14.31 -0.45
C PHE A 256 -35.99 -15.73 -0.38
N ASN A 257 -34.65 -15.85 -0.40
CA ASN A 257 -33.91 -17.10 -0.43
C ASN A 257 -34.25 -18.05 -1.60
N THR A 258 -34.88 -17.56 -2.66
CA THR A 258 -35.15 -18.41 -3.84
C THR A 258 -33.87 -18.61 -4.69
N PRO A 259 -33.71 -19.75 -5.36
CA PRO A 259 -32.56 -20.02 -6.22
C PRO A 259 -32.55 -19.17 -7.51
N LEU A 260 -33.65 -18.46 -7.80
CA LEU A 260 -33.82 -17.58 -8.97
C LEU A 260 -32.99 -16.29 -8.87
N LEU A 261 -32.59 -15.93 -7.65
CA LEU A 261 -31.83 -14.72 -7.37
C LEU A 261 -30.34 -14.90 -7.69
N TYR A 262 -29.73 -13.90 -8.33
CA TYR A 262 -28.28 -13.79 -8.50
C TYR A 262 -27.62 -13.41 -7.17
N LYS A 263 -28.27 -12.49 -6.45
CA LYS A 263 -28.08 -12.08 -5.05
C LYS A 263 -29.43 -11.54 -4.58
N ASP A 264 -29.51 -11.03 -3.36
CA ASP A 264 -30.75 -10.44 -2.84
C ASP A 264 -31.32 -9.32 -3.72
N ASN A 265 -30.51 -8.64 -4.55
CA ASN A 265 -30.92 -7.49 -5.35
C ASN A 265 -31.04 -7.74 -6.86
N GLY A 266 -31.26 -8.98 -7.32
CA GLY A 266 -31.49 -9.24 -8.73
C GLY A 266 -31.68 -10.70 -9.11
N PHE A 267 -32.19 -10.94 -10.31
CA PHE A 267 -32.49 -12.27 -10.85
C PHE A 267 -31.37 -12.79 -11.75
N LYS A 268 -31.18 -14.11 -11.77
CA LYS A 268 -30.30 -14.81 -12.72
C LYS A 268 -30.84 -14.77 -14.14
N GLU A 269 -32.16 -14.86 -14.27
CA GLU A 269 -32.87 -14.96 -15.56
C GLU A 269 -33.86 -13.82 -15.73
N ARG A 270 -33.89 -13.23 -16.93
CA ARG A 270 -34.80 -12.12 -17.29
C ARG A 270 -36.27 -12.50 -17.10
N THR A 271 -36.62 -13.74 -17.43
CA THR A 271 -37.97 -14.27 -17.31
C THR A 271 -38.49 -14.24 -15.87
N SER A 272 -37.61 -14.44 -14.88
CA SER A 272 -37.99 -14.35 -13.46
C SER A 272 -38.28 -12.91 -13.05
N ALA A 273 -37.50 -11.94 -13.55
CA ALA A 273 -37.75 -10.52 -13.34
C ALA A 273 -39.08 -10.07 -13.98
N VAL A 274 -39.35 -10.49 -15.23
CA VAL A 274 -40.64 -10.23 -15.91
C VAL A 274 -41.80 -10.84 -15.14
N HIS A 275 -41.65 -12.08 -14.66
CA HIS A 275 -42.68 -12.74 -13.86
C HIS A 275 -42.98 -11.97 -12.58
N MET A 276 -41.96 -11.50 -11.86
CA MET A 276 -42.16 -10.68 -10.67
C MET A 276 -42.91 -9.39 -11.01
N ILE A 277 -42.50 -8.67 -12.07
CA ILE A 277 -43.17 -7.43 -12.50
C ILE A 277 -44.66 -7.70 -12.78
N LYS A 278 -44.97 -8.76 -13.52
CA LYS A 278 -46.35 -9.17 -13.82
C LYS A 278 -47.16 -9.43 -12.55
N GLU A 279 -46.58 -10.14 -11.57
CA GLU A 279 -47.27 -10.45 -10.31
C GLU A 279 -47.52 -9.21 -9.46
N ILE A 280 -46.57 -8.28 -9.40
CA ILE A 280 -46.73 -7.07 -8.59
C ILE A 280 -47.59 -6.00 -9.27
N SER A 281 -47.71 -6.01 -10.61
CA SER A 281 -48.55 -5.06 -11.35
C SER A 281 -50.01 -5.50 -11.53
N ASP A 282 -50.35 -6.79 -11.35
CA ASP A 282 -51.72 -7.33 -11.45
C ASP A 282 -52.73 -6.57 -10.55
N PRO A 283 -53.94 -6.18 -11.01
CA PRO A 283 -54.58 -6.51 -12.28
C PRO A 283 -54.33 -5.49 -13.41
N ILE A 284 -53.17 -4.80 -13.39
CA ILE A 284 -52.72 -3.86 -14.43
C ILE A 284 -51.59 -4.52 -15.28
N PRO A 285 -51.86 -5.57 -16.08
CA PRO A 285 -50.82 -6.44 -16.65
C PRO A 285 -50.24 -5.98 -18.00
N GLU A 286 -50.53 -4.76 -18.49
CA GLU A 286 -49.96 -4.31 -19.77
C GLU A 286 -48.44 -4.10 -19.66
N LEU A 287 -47.71 -5.17 -20.00
CA LEU A 287 -46.26 -5.16 -20.13
C LEU A 287 -45.90 -4.77 -21.56
N MET A 288 -44.84 -3.98 -21.69
CA MET A 288 -44.18 -3.71 -22.95
C MET A 288 -43.47 -4.98 -23.46
N ASP A 289 -43.05 -4.97 -24.73
CA ASP A 289 -42.33 -6.10 -25.35
C ASP A 289 -41.02 -6.44 -24.60
N ASP A 290 -40.42 -5.45 -23.95
CA ASP A 290 -39.24 -5.62 -23.11
C ASP A 290 -39.59 -6.09 -21.68
N GLY A 291 -40.85 -6.37 -21.36
CA GLY A 291 -41.29 -6.82 -20.04
C GLY A 291 -41.25 -5.73 -18.96
N ALA A 292 -41.05 -4.46 -19.34
CA ALA A 292 -41.31 -3.33 -18.46
C ALA A 292 -42.81 -3.09 -18.31
N TRP A 293 -43.20 -2.48 -17.21
CA TRP A 293 -44.53 -1.93 -17.00
C TRP A 293 -44.41 -0.41 -16.88
N ILE A 294 -45.25 0.34 -17.59
CA ILE A 294 -45.33 1.81 -17.48
C ILE A 294 -46.78 2.20 -17.25
N SER A 295 -47.01 3.12 -16.32
CA SER A 295 -48.32 3.70 -16.10
C SER A 295 -48.77 4.45 -17.36
N GLN A 296 -49.92 4.08 -17.91
CA GLN A 296 -50.52 4.84 -18.99
C GLN A 296 -51.05 6.17 -18.44
N LYS A 297 -50.68 7.29 -19.07
CA LYS A 297 -51.28 8.59 -18.79
C LYS A 297 -52.48 8.80 -19.72
N SER A 298 -53.70 8.45 -19.31
CA SER A 298 -54.89 9.24 -19.65
C SER A 298 -56.19 8.71 -19.05
N THR A 299 -57.06 9.64 -18.68
CA THR A 299 -58.50 9.49 -18.32
C THR A 299 -58.81 8.88 -16.95
N GLU A 300 -59.85 9.44 -16.32
CA GLU A 300 -60.09 9.53 -14.87
C GLU A 300 -60.39 8.20 -14.12
N ASP A 301 -60.24 7.02 -14.75
CA ASP A 301 -60.68 5.73 -14.20
C ASP A 301 -59.66 4.56 -14.29
N GLN A 302 -58.37 4.80 -14.49
CA GLN A 302 -57.36 3.72 -14.47
C GLN A 302 -56.87 3.38 -13.04
N GLU A 303 -56.77 2.08 -12.73
CA GLU A 303 -56.15 1.60 -11.49
C GLU A 303 -54.67 2.01 -11.41
N GLN A 304 -54.26 2.54 -10.25
CA GLN A 304 -52.89 3.02 -10.02
C GLN A 304 -52.11 2.01 -9.16
N LEU A 305 -50.86 1.73 -9.54
CA LEU A 305 -49.94 0.96 -8.71
C LEU A 305 -49.31 1.85 -7.63
N TRP A 306 -49.41 1.42 -6.37
CA TRP A 306 -48.91 2.17 -5.21
C TRP A 306 -47.76 1.43 -4.51
N ALA A 307 -46.76 2.20 -4.09
CA ALA A 307 -45.70 1.75 -3.20
C ALA A 307 -45.91 2.32 -1.79
N GLU A 308 -46.06 1.45 -0.79
CA GLU A 308 -46.17 1.86 0.61
C GLU A 308 -44.78 2.07 1.22
N VAL A 309 -44.56 3.22 1.85
CA VAL A 309 -43.35 3.49 2.63
C VAL A 309 -43.38 2.66 3.92
N ILE A 310 -42.54 1.63 4.00
CA ILE A 310 -42.43 0.77 5.18
C ILE A 310 -41.47 1.37 6.20
N GLN A 311 -40.39 2.00 5.72
CA GLN A 311 -39.35 2.54 6.57
C GLN A 311 -38.67 3.75 5.92
N VAL A 312 -38.30 4.72 6.76
CA VAL A 312 -37.44 5.85 6.38
C VAL A 312 -36.34 5.96 7.43
N GLU A 313 -35.09 5.72 7.04
CA GLU A 313 -33.92 5.89 7.88
C GLU A 313 -33.18 7.17 7.50
N LYS A 314 -32.93 8.04 8.48
CA LYS A 314 -32.19 9.29 8.32
C LYS A 314 -30.92 9.22 9.16
N LYS A 315 -29.76 9.18 8.51
CA LYS A 315 -28.46 9.08 9.17
C LYS A 315 -27.59 10.31 8.85
N LYS A 316 -26.96 10.86 9.89
CA LYS A 316 -25.84 11.80 9.73
C LYS A 316 -24.56 10.99 9.74
N GLU A 317 -23.79 11.05 8.67
CA GLU A 317 -22.51 10.35 8.56
C GLU A 317 -21.38 11.38 8.64
N LYS A 318 -20.38 11.11 9.48
CA LYS A 318 -19.16 11.92 9.55
C LYS A 318 -18.02 11.17 8.91
N LYS A 319 -17.44 11.75 7.86
CA LYS A 319 -16.22 11.24 7.23
C LYS A 319 -15.05 12.09 7.70
N ASN A 320 -14.23 11.54 8.59
CA ASN A 320 -13.01 12.21 9.04
C ASN A 320 -11.99 12.33 7.90
N PRO A 321 -11.10 13.34 7.95
CA PRO A 321 -9.94 13.41 7.06
C PRO A 321 -9.16 12.08 7.07
N PRO A 322 -8.67 11.60 5.90
CA PRO A 322 -7.79 10.45 5.87
C PRO A 322 -6.53 10.67 6.72
N LEU A 323 -5.94 9.58 7.19
CA LEU A 323 -4.63 9.65 7.85
C LEU A 323 -3.57 10.22 6.89
N LEU A 324 -2.46 10.67 7.46
CA LEU A 324 -1.34 11.25 6.71
C LEU A 324 -0.69 10.19 5.80
N TYR A 325 0.14 10.66 4.87
CA TYR A 325 0.84 9.79 3.94
C TYR A 325 1.96 9.02 4.65
N ASN A 326 1.92 7.70 4.51
CA ASN A 326 3.14 6.90 4.49
C ASN A 326 3.64 6.81 3.03
N LEU A 327 4.76 6.13 2.79
CA LEU A 327 5.32 6.02 1.43
C LEU A 327 4.40 5.27 0.47
N ALA A 328 3.79 4.16 0.91
CA ALA A 328 2.96 3.31 0.06
C ALA A 328 1.68 4.03 -0.41
N GLU A 329 1.01 4.75 0.49
CA GLU A 329 -0.16 5.56 0.16
C GLU A 329 0.19 6.68 -0.81
N LEU A 330 1.34 7.35 -0.60
CA LEU A 330 1.81 8.39 -1.50
C LEU A 330 2.14 7.83 -2.90
N GLN A 331 2.84 6.71 -2.97
CA GLN A 331 3.15 5.99 -4.21
C GLN A 331 1.88 5.57 -4.95
N ASN A 332 0.87 5.09 -4.23
CA ASN A 332 -0.41 4.74 -4.82
C ASN A 332 -1.16 5.94 -5.39
N GLU A 333 -1.25 7.04 -4.64
CA GLU A 333 -1.92 8.25 -5.12
C GLU A 333 -1.17 8.86 -6.31
N CYS A 334 0.17 8.89 -6.29
CA CYS A 334 0.99 9.38 -7.40
C CYS A 334 0.84 8.51 -8.67
N ALA A 335 0.78 7.18 -8.54
CA ALA A 335 0.54 6.29 -9.67
C ALA A 335 -0.85 6.52 -10.29
N LYS A 336 -1.87 6.80 -9.46
CA LYS A 336 -3.23 7.11 -9.93
C LYS A 336 -3.30 8.47 -10.62
N MET A 337 -2.80 9.52 -9.97
CA MET A 337 -2.97 10.92 -10.38
C MET A 337 -1.96 11.39 -11.43
N PHE A 338 -0.70 10.98 -11.31
CA PHE A 338 0.41 11.50 -12.11
C PHE A 338 1.02 10.47 -13.06
N LYS A 339 0.57 9.21 -12.98
CA LYS A 339 1.07 8.09 -13.80
C LYS A 339 2.58 7.88 -13.69
N ILE A 340 3.17 8.21 -12.54
CA ILE A 340 4.57 7.95 -12.23
C ILE A 340 4.71 6.65 -11.43
N SER A 341 5.86 6.00 -11.55
CA SER A 341 6.15 4.76 -10.83
C SER A 341 6.39 5.00 -9.32
N PRO A 342 6.29 3.94 -8.48
CA PRO A 342 6.63 4.02 -7.07
C PRO A 342 8.07 4.49 -6.81
N ASP A 343 9.02 4.07 -7.66
CA ASP A 343 10.43 4.49 -7.57
C ASP A 343 10.62 5.97 -7.89
N GLU A 344 9.96 6.47 -8.94
CA GLU A 344 9.95 7.90 -9.27
C GLU A 344 9.33 8.73 -8.15
N THR A 345 8.24 8.24 -7.54
CA THR A 345 7.61 8.90 -6.39
C THR A 345 8.57 8.98 -5.19
N LEU A 346 9.29 7.89 -4.88
CA LEU A 346 10.29 7.90 -3.81
C LEU A 346 11.42 8.88 -4.13
N LYS A 347 11.93 8.89 -5.37
CA LYS A 347 12.98 9.83 -5.80
C LYS A 347 12.55 11.29 -5.64
N ILE A 348 11.34 11.63 -6.08
CA ILE A 348 10.76 12.97 -5.93
C ILE A 348 10.63 13.35 -4.46
N THR A 349 10.09 12.45 -3.64
CA THR A 349 9.87 12.74 -2.21
C THR A 349 11.21 12.82 -1.45
N GLN A 350 12.22 12.05 -1.86
CA GLN A 350 13.59 12.15 -1.37
C GLN A 350 14.23 13.51 -1.73
N GLU A 351 14.03 14.01 -2.95
CA GLU A 351 14.47 15.37 -3.35
C GLU A 351 13.81 16.45 -2.47
N LEU A 352 12.50 16.34 -2.22
CA LEU A 352 11.77 17.25 -1.35
C LEU A 352 12.30 17.21 0.10
N TYR A 353 12.63 16.03 0.60
CA TYR A 353 13.21 15.84 1.93
C TYR A 353 14.60 16.48 2.04
N GLU A 354 15.48 16.28 1.05
CA GLU A 354 16.82 16.86 1.00
C GLU A 354 16.79 18.40 0.92
N LYS A 355 15.76 18.95 0.26
CA LYS A 355 15.46 20.39 0.21
C LYS A 355 14.74 20.90 1.46
N LYS A 356 14.59 20.06 2.50
CA LYS A 356 13.93 20.35 3.78
C LYS A 356 12.46 20.74 3.66
N MET A 357 11.76 20.31 2.60
CA MET A 357 10.35 20.67 2.35
C MET A 357 9.35 19.69 2.96
N VAL A 358 9.73 18.42 3.06
CA VAL A 358 8.93 17.34 3.69
C VAL A 358 9.77 16.58 4.72
N THR A 359 9.10 15.80 5.56
CA THR A 359 9.73 14.88 6.52
C THR A 359 10.22 13.61 5.82
N TYR A 360 10.90 12.73 6.56
CA TYR A 360 11.58 11.59 5.98
C TYR A 360 10.62 10.67 5.19
N PRO A 361 10.93 10.34 3.92
CA PRO A 361 9.94 9.74 3.02
C PRO A 361 9.79 8.22 3.14
N ARG A 362 10.74 7.51 3.76
CA ARG A 362 10.67 6.03 3.90
C ARG A 362 10.07 5.68 5.27
N THR A 363 8.79 5.95 5.41
CA THR A 363 8.01 5.62 6.61
C THR A 363 6.80 4.75 6.22
N ASP A 364 6.46 3.81 7.09
CA ASP A 364 5.21 3.05 7.04
C ASP A 364 4.12 3.70 7.93
N ALA A 365 4.46 4.68 8.78
CA ALA A 365 3.55 5.35 9.69
C ALA A 365 2.67 6.40 8.99
N ARG A 366 1.41 6.50 9.43
CA ARG A 366 0.40 7.45 8.92
C ARG A 366 -0.06 8.48 9.96
N VAL A 367 0.68 8.57 11.06
CA VAL A 367 0.39 9.43 12.22
C VAL A 367 1.61 10.28 12.58
N LEU A 368 1.41 11.28 13.43
CA LEU A 368 2.45 12.11 14.04
C LEU A 368 2.83 11.56 15.42
N SER A 369 4.02 11.92 15.90
CA SER A 369 4.40 11.72 17.30
C SER A 369 3.84 12.82 18.21
N THR A 370 3.74 12.52 19.50
CA THR A 370 3.33 13.52 20.51
C THR A 370 4.29 14.70 20.56
N ALA A 371 5.59 14.47 20.35
CA ALA A 371 6.60 15.53 20.30
C ALA A 371 6.36 16.50 19.13
N VAL A 372 6.16 15.95 17.91
CA VAL A 372 5.89 16.74 16.71
C VAL A 372 4.58 17.51 16.84
N ALA A 373 3.56 16.93 17.46
CA ALA A 373 2.27 17.58 17.68
C ALA A 373 2.38 18.88 18.50
N LYS A 374 3.32 18.98 19.45
CA LYS A 374 3.54 20.20 20.26
C LYS A 374 4.06 21.37 19.42
N GLU A 375 4.87 21.07 18.41
CA GLU A 375 5.53 22.09 17.57
C GLU A 375 4.87 22.28 16.19
N ILE A 376 3.77 21.58 15.92
CA ILE A 376 3.16 21.50 14.58
C ILE A 376 2.74 22.87 13.99
N HIS A 377 2.50 23.85 14.87
CA HIS A 377 2.19 25.23 14.49
C HIS A 377 3.31 25.88 13.68
N LYS A 378 4.58 25.50 13.89
CA LYS A 378 5.72 25.99 13.10
C LYS A 378 5.60 25.57 11.63
N ASN A 379 5.19 24.31 11.39
CA ASN A 379 4.98 23.79 10.04
C ASN A 379 3.85 24.56 9.34
N ILE A 380 2.73 24.79 10.04
CA ILE A 380 1.56 25.49 9.51
C ILE A 380 1.89 26.96 9.21
N GLU A 381 2.60 27.65 10.11
CA GLU A 381 3.01 29.04 9.91
C GLU A 381 3.87 29.19 8.66
N GLY A 382 4.82 28.28 8.45
CA GLY A 382 5.66 28.27 7.25
C GLY A 382 4.85 28.13 5.95
N LEU A 383 3.75 27.36 5.96
CA LEU A 383 2.89 27.15 4.79
C LEU A 383 2.10 28.39 4.37
N LYS A 384 1.98 29.43 5.20
CA LYS A 384 1.39 30.73 4.77
C LYS A 384 2.16 31.39 3.63
N GLY A 385 3.43 31.00 3.44
CA GLY A 385 4.25 31.40 2.29
C GLY A 385 3.78 30.83 0.94
N LEU A 386 2.94 29.79 0.93
CA LEU A 386 2.39 29.18 -0.28
C LEU A 386 1.04 29.80 -0.64
N ASN A 387 0.97 30.52 -1.76
CA ASN A 387 -0.25 31.21 -2.19
C ASN A 387 -1.47 30.28 -2.28
N GLN A 388 -1.31 29.05 -2.79
CA GLN A 388 -2.45 28.13 -3.02
C GLN A 388 -3.11 27.61 -1.73
N VAL A 389 -2.42 27.67 -0.59
CA VAL A 389 -2.91 27.13 0.69
C VAL A 389 -2.86 28.13 1.84
N ARG A 390 -2.46 29.37 1.56
CA ARG A 390 -2.28 30.43 2.57
C ARG A 390 -3.54 30.65 3.40
N GLU A 391 -4.70 30.67 2.76
CA GLU A 391 -5.98 30.90 3.43
C GLU A 391 -6.28 29.77 4.42
N TYR A 392 -6.12 28.51 4.02
CA TYR A 392 -6.31 27.35 4.89
C TYR A 392 -5.33 27.34 6.06
N ALA A 393 -4.05 27.64 5.81
CA ALA A 393 -3.05 27.72 6.86
C ALA A 393 -3.35 28.84 7.86
N SER A 394 -3.80 30.00 7.37
CA SER A 394 -4.19 31.13 8.23
C SER A 394 -5.43 30.79 9.06
N GLU A 395 -6.45 30.17 8.46
CA GLU A 395 -7.65 29.71 9.19
C GLU A 395 -7.32 28.74 10.33
N ILE A 396 -6.36 27.81 10.12
CA ILE A 396 -5.90 26.90 11.18
C ILE A 396 -5.21 27.67 12.32
N MET A 397 -4.35 28.64 11.98
CA MET A 397 -3.64 29.44 12.98
C MET A 397 -4.60 30.31 13.79
N ASP A 398 -5.54 30.98 13.12
CA ASP A 398 -6.50 31.91 13.73
C ASP A 398 -7.53 31.17 14.61
N SER A 399 -8.04 30.02 14.13
CA SER A 399 -8.96 29.18 14.91
C SER A 399 -8.28 28.44 16.07
N GLY A 400 -6.95 28.28 16.01
CA GLY A 400 -6.19 27.50 16.97
C GLY A 400 -6.47 26.00 16.92
N SER A 401 -7.02 25.47 15.82
CA SER A 401 -7.42 24.05 15.70
C SER A 401 -6.24 23.08 15.89
N TYR A 402 -5.02 23.52 15.57
CA TYR A 402 -3.78 22.77 15.80
C TYR A 402 -3.52 22.45 17.28
N LYS A 403 -4.02 23.26 18.23
CA LYS A 403 -3.78 23.07 19.67
C LYS A 403 -4.38 21.76 20.22
N GLY A 404 -5.42 21.25 19.56
CA GLY A 404 -6.10 20.01 19.94
C GLY A 404 -5.54 18.74 19.28
N ILE A 405 -4.60 18.85 18.34
CA ILE A 405 -4.23 17.74 17.45
C ILE A 405 -3.68 16.52 18.21
N ALA A 406 -2.96 16.75 19.33
CA ALA A 406 -2.38 15.70 20.18
C ALA A 406 -3.40 14.72 20.75
N LYS A 407 -4.70 15.11 20.82
CA LYS A 407 -5.79 14.26 21.35
C LYS A 407 -6.59 13.57 20.25
N THR A 408 -6.18 13.71 18.99
CA THR A 408 -6.90 13.18 17.83
C THR A 408 -6.29 11.86 17.36
N ARG A 409 -6.99 11.15 16.47
CA ARG A 409 -6.50 9.91 15.85
C ARG A 409 -5.23 10.06 14.99
N TYR A 410 -4.80 11.29 14.73
CA TYR A 410 -3.63 11.58 13.88
C TYR A 410 -2.32 11.61 14.66
N VAL A 411 -2.37 11.48 15.99
CA VAL A 411 -1.19 11.43 16.87
C VAL A 411 -1.23 10.11 17.64
N ASN A 412 -0.23 9.25 17.41
CA ASN A 412 -0.13 7.98 18.12
C ASN A 412 1.30 7.43 18.06
N ASP A 413 2.06 7.59 19.15
CA ASP A 413 3.44 7.12 19.23
C ASP A 413 3.57 5.59 19.06
N SER A 414 2.53 4.81 19.41
CA SER A 414 2.57 3.34 19.27
C SER A 414 2.43 2.84 17.83
N GLN A 415 2.06 3.71 16.89
CA GLN A 415 1.96 3.37 15.46
C GLN A 415 3.15 3.92 14.66
N ILE A 416 4.18 4.39 15.35
CA ILE A 416 5.42 4.88 14.75
C ILE A 416 6.46 3.78 14.96
N THR A 417 7.05 3.33 13.87
CA THR A 417 8.25 2.48 13.91
C THR A 417 9.46 3.40 14.05
N ASP A 418 10.09 3.76 12.94
CA ASP A 418 11.34 4.53 12.93
C ASP A 418 11.08 6.01 12.68
N HIS A 419 10.00 6.32 11.94
CA HIS A 419 9.65 7.66 11.50
C HIS A 419 8.14 7.86 11.47
N TYR A 420 7.68 9.05 11.83
CA TYR A 420 6.28 9.45 11.67
C TYR A 420 5.95 9.78 10.20
N ALA A 421 4.68 10.08 9.93
CA ALA A 421 4.17 10.30 8.57
C ALA A 421 4.89 11.40 7.77
N ILE A 422 4.77 11.31 6.43
CA ILE A 422 5.26 12.29 5.48
C ILE A 422 4.37 13.55 5.53
N ILE A 423 4.93 14.64 6.05
CA ILE A 423 4.26 15.95 6.18
C ILE A 423 5.16 17.07 5.64
N PRO A 424 4.61 18.23 5.26
CA PRO A 424 5.44 19.40 4.97
C PRO A 424 6.07 19.94 6.25
N THR A 425 7.30 20.45 6.12
CA THR A 425 8.05 21.08 7.23
C THR A 425 7.69 22.56 7.45
N GLY A 426 7.03 23.19 6.47
CA GLY A 426 6.87 24.65 6.41
C GLY A 426 8.15 25.39 6.00
N GLN A 427 9.24 24.67 5.69
CA GLN A 427 10.54 25.23 5.33
C GLN A 427 10.90 24.93 3.87
N GLY A 428 12.00 25.51 3.39
CA GLY A 428 12.55 25.19 2.07
C GLY A 428 11.72 25.69 0.88
N LEU A 429 10.71 26.54 1.11
CA LEU A 429 9.81 27.05 0.06
C LEU A 429 10.53 27.89 -1.00
N ASN A 430 11.68 28.48 -0.67
CA ASN A 430 12.55 29.14 -1.64
C ASN A 430 13.03 28.20 -2.77
N ASN A 431 13.05 26.88 -2.53
CA ASN A 431 13.43 25.90 -3.53
C ASN A 431 12.32 25.63 -4.56
N LEU A 432 11.07 26.07 -4.36
CA LEU A 432 9.93 25.78 -5.25
C LEU A 432 10.23 26.10 -6.72
N ARG A 433 10.91 27.21 -6.98
CA ARG A 433 11.27 27.65 -8.35
C ARG A 433 12.25 26.71 -9.05
N SER A 434 12.99 25.88 -8.31
CA SER A 434 13.95 24.91 -8.84
C SER A 434 13.32 23.55 -9.14
N LEU A 435 12.09 23.30 -8.68
CA LEU A 435 11.43 22.00 -8.79
C LEU A 435 10.75 21.87 -10.15
N ASN A 436 10.74 20.65 -10.69
CA ASN A 436 9.91 20.35 -11.85
C ASN A 436 8.42 20.34 -11.48
N HIS A 437 7.55 20.48 -12.49
CA HIS A 437 6.11 20.56 -12.30
C HIS A 437 5.51 19.35 -11.55
N THR A 438 5.93 18.14 -11.87
CA THR A 438 5.46 16.92 -11.19
C THR A 438 5.82 16.92 -9.71
N THR A 439 7.02 17.38 -9.36
CA THR A 439 7.50 17.48 -7.97
C THR A 439 6.70 18.50 -7.18
N ILE A 440 6.35 19.63 -7.80
CA ILE A 440 5.46 20.64 -7.19
C ILE A 440 4.08 20.02 -6.90
N ARG A 441 3.51 19.27 -7.85
CA ARG A 441 2.20 18.60 -7.65
C ARG A 441 2.24 17.52 -6.57
N VAL A 442 3.32 16.75 -6.48
CA VAL A 442 3.52 15.77 -5.41
C VAL A 442 3.62 16.47 -4.05
N TYR A 443 4.36 17.58 -3.96
CA TYR A 443 4.41 18.39 -2.75
C TYR A 443 3.03 18.95 -2.37
N GLU A 444 2.26 19.43 -3.35
CA GLU A 444 0.92 19.98 -3.13
C GLU A 444 -0.04 18.96 -2.52
N ILE A 445 -0.08 17.71 -3.01
CA ILE A 445 -0.96 16.69 -2.43
C ILE A 445 -0.56 16.33 -0.98
N ILE A 446 0.75 16.35 -0.67
CA ILE A 446 1.25 16.15 0.70
C ILE A 446 0.78 17.30 1.60
N VAL A 447 0.92 18.55 1.15
CA VAL A 447 0.48 19.75 1.87
C VAL A 447 -1.03 19.73 2.11
N ARG A 448 -1.84 19.46 1.07
CA ARG A 448 -3.30 19.41 1.19
C ARG A 448 -3.76 18.29 2.13
N ARG A 449 -3.16 17.10 2.05
CA ARG A 449 -3.42 16.00 3.00
C ARG A 449 -3.09 16.41 4.42
N PHE A 450 -1.95 17.05 4.63
CA PHE A 450 -1.53 17.53 5.95
C PHE A 450 -2.50 18.57 6.51
N LEU A 451 -2.84 19.63 5.76
CA LEU A 451 -3.76 20.65 6.25
C LEU A 451 -5.15 20.09 6.55
N SER A 452 -5.59 19.06 5.82
CA SER A 452 -6.92 18.46 5.98
C SER A 452 -7.21 17.92 7.38
N ILE A 453 -6.20 17.47 8.13
CA ILE A 453 -6.41 16.87 9.47
C ILE A 453 -6.81 17.91 10.53
N PHE A 454 -6.62 19.20 10.25
CA PHE A 454 -6.96 20.30 11.15
C PHE A 454 -8.37 20.86 10.91
N PHE A 455 -9.09 20.29 9.94
CA PHE A 455 -10.45 20.70 9.59
C PHE A 455 -11.48 19.66 10.06
N PRO A 456 -12.73 20.09 10.29
CA PRO A 456 -13.80 19.18 10.67
C PRO A 456 -14.03 18.07 9.64
N ALA A 457 -14.60 16.95 10.10
CA ALA A 457 -15.11 15.90 9.24
C ALA A 457 -16.11 16.46 8.22
N ALA A 458 -16.12 15.89 7.02
CA ALA A 458 -17.21 16.11 6.09
C ALA A 458 -18.48 15.46 6.66
N GLU A 459 -19.58 16.22 6.70
CA GLU A 459 -20.86 15.73 7.23
C GLU A 459 -21.80 15.45 6.06
N TYR A 460 -22.27 14.21 5.95
CA TYR A 460 -23.24 13.78 4.94
C TYR A 460 -24.58 13.48 5.58
N ARG A 461 -25.65 13.78 4.86
CA ARG A 461 -27.00 13.29 5.11
C ARG A 461 -27.28 12.09 4.23
N LYS A 462 -27.52 10.92 4.82
CA LYS A 462 -28.07 9.77 4.10
C LYS A 462 -29.53 9.59 4.49
N VAL A 463 -30.41 9.50 3.50
CA VAL A 463 -31.81 9.09 3.67
C VAL A 463 -32.02 7.81 2.88
N ALA A 464 -32.37 6.74 3.57
CA ALA A 464 -32.70 5.46 2.96
C ALA A 464 -34.18 5.16 3.18
N ILE A 465 -34.87 4.74 2.13
CA ILE A 465 -36.30 4.47 2.14
C ILE A 465 -36.51 3.03 1.70
N THR A 466 -37.33 2.32 2.46
CA THR A 466 -37.83 1.00 2.11
C THR A 466 -39.29 1.14 1.72
N LEU A 467 -39.60 0.78 0.49
CA LEU A 467 -40.92 0.77 -0.10
C LEU A 467 -41.40 -0.67 -0.25
N LYS A 468 -42.71 -0.87 -0.23
CA LYS A 468 -43.34 -2.17 -0.48
C LYS A 468 -44.41 -2.05 -1.56
N ILE A 469 -44.31 -2.89 -2.57
CA ILE A 469 -45.31 -3.05 -3.63
C ILE A 469 -45.80 -4.49 -3.55
N LYS A 470 -47.06 -4.67 -3.12
CA LYS A 470 -47.62 -5.99 -2.77
C LYS A 470 -46.72 -6.78 -1.82
N SER A 471 -46.14 -7.89 -2.26
CA SER A 471 -45.24 -8.73 -1.45
C SER A 471 -43.78 -8.29 -1.49
N GLU A 472 -43.38 -7.42 -2.43
CA GLU A 472 -41.97 -7.14 -2.71
C GLU A 472 -41.49 -5.81 -2.18
N TYR A 473 -40.20 -5.74 -1.85
CA TYR A 473 -39.57 -4.57 -1.24
C TYR A 473 -38.59 -3.90 -2.20
N PHE A 474 -38.64 -2.57 -2.22
CA PHE A 474 -37.82 -1.71 -3.05
C PHE A 474 -37.08 -0.68 -2.19
N PHE A 475 -35.84 -0.38 -2.54
CA PHE A 475 -34.94 0.42 -1.74
C PHE A 475 -34.42 1.60 -2.55
N ALA A 476 -34.58 2.80 -2.02
CA ALA A 476 -33.99 4.02 -2.56
C ALA A 476 -33.12 4.67 -1.49
N SER A 477 -31.94 5.16 -1.88
CA SER A 477 -31.09 5.91 -0.96
C SER A 477 -30.49 7.14 -1.63
N LEU A 478 -30.53 8.25 -0.91
CA LEU A 478 -29.92 9.51 -1.31
C LEU A 478 -28.89 9.91 -0.26
N ARG A 479 -27.70 10.31 -0.71
CA ARG A 479 -26.61 10.76 0.14
C ARG A 479 -26.11 12.11 -0.34
N MET A 480 -26.24 13.13 0.49
CA MET A 480 -25.87 14.51 0.17
C MET A 480 -24.83 15.04 1.17
N LEU A 481 -23.88 15.83 0.67
CA LEU A 481 -22.90 16.53 1.51
C LEU A 481 -23.57 17.76 2.14
N GLU A 482 -23.71 17.80 3.47
CA GLU A 482 -24.27 18.96 4.20
C GLU A 482 -23.16 19.96 4.57
N LYS A 483 -21.97 19.46 4.92
CA LYS A 483 -20.81 20.29 5.25
C LYS A 483 -19.54 19.69 4.64
N ASP A 484 -18.87 20.47 3.82
CA ASP A 484 -17.63 20.06 3.13
C ASP A 484 -16.53 19.64 4.12
N GLY A 485 -16.41 20.34 5.26
CA GLY A 485 -15.34 20.11 6.21
C GLY A 485 -13.97 20.19 5.53
N TYR A 486 -13.14 19.16 5.71
CA TYR A 486 -11.83 19.05 5.06
C TYR A 486 -11.84 18.89 3.54
N LEU A 487 -12.98 18.57 2.90
CA LEU A 487 -13.07 18.39 1.45
C LEU A 487 -12.79 19.68 0.68
N LYS A 488 -12.99 20.85 1.30
CA LYS A 488 -12.60 22.14 0.70
C LYS A 488 -11.10 22.24 0.38
N ILE A 489 -10.26 21.47 1.08
CA ILE A 489 -8.80 21.49 0.89
C ILE A 489 -8.35 20.45 -0.13
N ILE A 490 -8.81 19.21 0.00
CA ILE A 490 -8.36 18.11 -0.87
C ILE A 490 -9.15 18.05 -2.18
N GLY A 491 -10.18 18.89 -2.32
CA GLY A 491 -11.18 18.85 -3.39
C GLY A 491 -12.31 17.87 -3.06
N LYS A 492 -13.50 18.16 -3.58
CA LYS A 492 -14.62 17.20 -3.68
C LYS A 492 -14.20 16.14 -4.71
N GLY A 493 -13.24 15.26 -4.39
CA GLY A 493 -12.79 14.23 -5.31
C GLY A 493 -14.00 13.45 -5.84
N ASN A 494 -14.09 13.23 -7.16
CA ASN A 494 -15.22 12.57 -7.83
C ASN A 494 -15.72 11.41 -6.98
N SER A 495 -16.79 11.68 -6.24
CA SER A 495 -17.30 10.79 -5.18
C SER A 495 -17.94 9.52 -5.75
N LYS A 496 -17.78 9.28 -7.06
CA LYS A 496 -18.27 8.16 -7.84
C LYS A 496 -17.34 6.93 -7.85
N ASN A 497 -16.06 7.02 -7.43
CA ASN A 497 -15.09 5.93 -7.74
C ASN A 497 -14.25 5.32 -6.60
N ASN A 498 -14.50 5.65 -5.33
CA ASN A 498 -13.75 5.07 -4.20
C ASN A 498 -14.66 4.41 -3.12
N GLU A 499 -15.68 3.67 -3.53
CA GLU A 499 -16.34 2.64 -2.72
C GLU A 499 -16.30 1.32 -3.51
N ALA A 500 -15.17 0.63 -3.39
CA ALA A 500 -15.03 -0.77 -3.79
C ALA A 500 -14.84 -1.60 -2.52
N ASP A 501 -15.84 -1.57 -1.65
CA ASP A 501 -16.21 -2.69 -0.78
C ASP A 501 -17.58 -2.40 -0.15
N GLY A 502 -18.56 -3.27 -0.42
CA GLY A 502 -19.86 -3.30 0.25
C GLY A 502 -20.86 -2.18 -0.10
N ASP A 503 -21.95 -2.55 -0.76
CA ASP A 503 -23.21 -1.80 -0.89
C ASP A 503 -23.27 -0.70 -1.98
N LYS A 504 -23.31 -1.13 -3.25
CA LYS A 504 -23.72 -0.27 -4.36
C LYS A 504 -25.25 -0.14 -4.38
N THR A 505 -25.78 0.83 -3.64
CA THR A 505 -27.11 1.40 -3.88
C THR A 505 -27.03 2.92 -3.77
N SER A 506 -26.64 3.57 -4.87
CA SER A 506 -26.84 5.01 -5.04
C SER A 506 -27.01 5.32 -6.52
N ALA A 507 -28.04 6.11 -6.81
CA ALA A 507 -28.51 6.48 -8.12
C ALA A 507 -27.39 6.99 -9.05
N GLU A 508 -27.18 6.28 -10.15
CA GLU A 508 -26.58 6.82 -11.36
C GLU A 508 -27.61 6.66 -12.49
N ASN A 509 -28.27 7.76 -12.85
CA ASN A 509 -28.87 7.95 -14.16
C ASN A 509 -28.22 9.19 -14.77
N LYS A 510 -27.42 9.00 -15.82
CA LYS A 510 -27.38 9.87 -17.01
C LYS A 510 -26.83 9.00 -18.15
N ASN A 511 -27.65 8.89 -19.18
CA ASN A 511 -27.49 8.04 -20.36
C ASN A 511 -26.14 8.23 -21.06
N GLY A 512 -25.62 7.13 -21.59
CA GLY A 512 -24.51 7.14 -22.53
C GLY A 512 -24.94 7.73 -23.87
N SER A 513 -24.20 8.71 -24.32
CA SER A 513 -23.90 8.92 -25.73
C SER A 513 -22.52 9.56 -25.80
N ASP A 514 -21.61 8.91 -26.51
CA ASP A 514 -20.31 9.46 -26.89
C ASP A 514 -20.48 10.89 -27.41
N LYS A 515 -19.85 11.87 -26.76
CA LYS A 515 -19.40 13.11 -27.38
C LYS A 515 -18.37 13.83 -26.52
N GLU A 516 -17.45 14.42 -27.25
CA GLU A 516 -16.18 14.99 -26.86
C GLU A 516 -16.29 16.10 -25.80
N ASP A 517 -15.19 16.26 -25.06
CA ASP A 517 -14.90 17.34 -24.12
C ASP A 517 -15.25 18.73 -24.70
N GLN A 518 -16.27 19.39 -24.15
CA GLN A 518 -16.32 20.86 -24.09
C GLN A 518 -16.90 21.33 -22.75
N ASP A 519 -16.16 22.26 -22.15
CA ASP A 519 -16.41 22.98 -20.90
C ASP A 519 -17.83 23.60 -20.78
N GLY A 520 -18.35 23.60 -19.55
CA GLY A 520 -19.22 24.67 -19.05
C GLY A 520 -20.67 24.31 -18.70
N ASN A 521 -20.92 23.85 -17.47
CA ASN A 521 -22.00 24.30 -16.55
C ASN A 521 -22.09 23.37 -15.32
N GLU A 522 -21.54 23.79 -14.17
CA GLU A 522 -21.64 23.05 -12.89
C GLU A 522 -22.92 23.39 -12.08
N ASP A 523 -23.69 24.40 -12.46
CA ASP A 523 -24.79 24.94 -11.63
C ASP A 523 -26.14 24.19 -11.73
N SER A 524 -26.34 23.28 -12.68
CA SER A 524 -27.66 22.65 -12.91
C SER A 524 -27.91 21.35 -12.12
N ASP A 525 -26.87 20.65 -11.68
CA ASP A 525 -27.01 19.38 -10.96
C ASP A 525 -27.23 19.56 -9.44
N GLU A 526 -26.66 20.59 -8.80
CA GLU A 526 -26.82 20.80 -7.34
C GLU A 526 -28.27 21.16 -6.92
N THR A 527 -28.99 21.94 -7.75
CA THR A 527 -30.40 22.31 -7.48
C THR A 527 -31.35 21.11 -7.52
N THR A 528 -31.08 20.14 -8.39
CA THR A 528 -31.91 18.95 -8.56
C THR A 528 -31.77 18.03 -7.34
N ASP A 529 -30.55 17.84 -6.84
CA ASP A 529 -30.27 17.01 -5.67
C ASP A 529 -30.86 17.57 -4.36
N GLN A 530 -30.89 18.90 -4.19
CA GLN A 530 -31.50 19.52 -3.01
C GLN A 530 -33.03 19.33 -2.97
N SER A 531 -33.70 19.46 -4.11
CA SER A 531 -35.15 19.27 -4.22
C SER A 531 -35.56 17.81 -3.93
N LEU A 532 -34.80 16.85 -4.47
CA LEU A 532 -34.99 15.42 -4.19
C LEU A 532 -34.72 15.08 -2.71
N LEU A 533 -33.73 15.71 -2.09
CA LEU A 533 -33.50 15.50 -0.65
C LEU A 533 -34.66 16.02 0.20
N ALA A 534 -35.23 17.18 -0.14
CA ALA A 534 -36.39 17.70 0.58
C ALA A 534 -37.56 16.69 0.55
N ILE A 535 -37.79 16.05 -0.60
CA ILE A 535 -38.80 15.01 -0.76
C ILE A 535 -38.46 13.78 0.08
N PHE A 536 -37.25 13.24 -0.03
CA PHE A 536 -36.82 12.10 0.80
C PHE A 536 -36.97 12.41 2.31
N MET A 537 -36.77 13.66 2.70
CA MET A 537 -36.93 14.12 4.08
C MET A 537 -38.39 14.30 4.50
N SER A 538 -39.33 14.60 3.58
CA SER A 538 -40.76 14.72 3.91
C SER A 538 -41.47 13.37 4.03
N LEU A 539 -40.91 12.31 3.43
CA LEU A 539 -41.50 10.97 3.45
C LEU A 539 -41.59 10.38 4.86
N LYS A 540 -42.68 9.66 5.12
CA LYS A 540 -43.04 9.04 6.40
C LYS A 540 -43.56 7.62 6.16
N LYS A 541 -43.36 6.76 7.17
CA LYS A 541 -43.95 5.41 7.19
C LYS A 541 -45.46 5.48 6.98
N GLY A 542 -45.98 4.58 6.14
CA GLY A 542 -47.40 4.48 5.78
C GLY A 542 -47.83 5.37 4.61
N MET A 543 -46.98 6.27 4.11
CA MET A 543 -47.29 7.02 2.90
C MET A 543 -47.38 6.07 1.69
N LYS A 544 -48.34 6.31 0.81
CA LYS A 544 -48.47 5.60 -0.46
C LYS A 544 -47.98 6.52 -1.57
N LEU A 545 -46.98 6.07 -2.31
CA LEU A 545 -46.37 6.80 -3.41
C LEU A 545 -46.77 6.16 -4.73
N GLN A 546 -46.91 6.97 -5.76
CA GLN A 546 -47.31 6.50 -7.08
C GLN A 546 -46.13 5.78 -7.74
N THR A 547 -46.34 4.56 -8.23
CA THR A 547 -45.37 3.86 -9.08
C THR A 547 -45.73 4.13 -10.54
N ASN A 548 -44.84 4.81 -11.26
CA ASN A 548 -45.03 5.17 -12.67
C ASN A 548 -44.44 4.13 -13.63
N ALA A 549 -43.42 3.38 -13.20
CA ALA A 549 -42.86 2.32 -14.01
C ALA A 549 -42.21 1.22 -13.18
N LEU A 550 -42.14 0.02 -13.73
CA LEU A 550 -41.32 -1.09 -13.28
C LEU A 550 -40.46 -1.54 -14.46
N ASN A 551 -39.15 -1.34 -14.35
CA ASN A 551 -38.21 -1.55 -15.44
C ASN A 551 -37.18 -2.62 -15.06
N ILE A 552 -36.70 -3.36 -16.07
CA ILE A 552 -35.60 -4.30 -15.89
C ILE A 552 -34.30 -3.64 -16.32
N LYS A 553 -33.38 -3.41 -15.39
CA LYS A 553 -31.99 -3.01 -15.69
C LYS A 553 -31.11 -4.26 -15.74
N GLU A 554 -30.64 -4.60 -16.93
CA GLU A 554 -29.62 -5.64 -17.11
C GLU A 554 -28.25 -5.12 -16.64
N GLY A 555 -27.60 -5.91 -15.78
CA GLY A 555 -26.24 -5.70 -15.36
C GLY A 555 -25.39 -6.91 -15.70
N GLU A 556 -24.08 -6.71 -15.77
CA GLU A 556 -23.12 -7.80 -15.95
C GLU A 556 -22.07 -7.76 -14.85
N THR A 557 -21.62 -8.94 -14.42
CA THR A 557 -20.48 -9.02 -13.51
C THR A 557 -19.22 -8.49 -14.20
N SER A 558 -18.32 -7.88 -13.44
CA SER A 558 -17.05 -7.35 -13.95
C SER A 558 -15.87 -8.08 -13.31
N PRO A 559 -14.78 -8.34 -14.05
CA PRO A 559 -13.58 -8.95 -13.49
C PRO A 559 -12.95 -8.02 -12.44
N PRO A 560 -12.15 -8.55 -11.51
CA PRO A 560 -11.38 -7.73 -10.58
C PRO A 560 -10.44 -6.78 -11.35
N LYS A 561 -10.20 -5.58 -10.81
CA LYS A 561 -9.27 -4.63 -11.45
C LYS A 561 -7.85 -5.20 -11.41
N ARG A 562 -7.13 -5.09 -12.53
CA ARG A 562 -5.68 -5.36 -12.57
C ARG A 562 -4.94 -4.42 -11.61
N TYR A 563 -3.83 -4.90 -11.06
CA TYR A 563 -2.94 -4.02 -10.31
C TYR A 563 -2.31 -2.98 -11.24
N ASN A 564 -2.34 -1.72 -10.83
CA ASN A 564 -1.33 -0.75 -11.24
C ASN A 564 -0.16 -0.76 -10.23
N SER A 565 0.97 -0.15 -10.61
CA SER A 565 2.19 -0.08 -9.80
C SER A 565 1.95 0.41 -8.37
N GLY A 566 1.15 1.46 -8.20
CA GLY A 566 0.76 1.99 -6.90
C GLY A 566 -0.10 1.03 -6.06
N SER A 567 -1.15 0.48 -6.65
CA SER A 567 -2.04 -0.47 -5.98
C SER A 567 -1.35 -1.79 -5.63
N LEU A 568 -0.31 -2.18 -6.38
CA LEU A 568 0.51 -3.34 -6.04
C LEU A 568 1.35 -3.07 -4.78
N ILE A 569 1.93 -1.87 -4.64
CA ILE A 569 2.65 -1.49 -3.42
C ILE A 569 1.73 -1.52 -2.20
N LEU A 570 0.50 -0.98 -2.33
CA LEU A 570 -0.48 -1.07 -1.25
C LEU A 570 -0.88 -2.52 -0.97
N ALA A 571 -1.03 -3.36 -1.99
CA ALA A 571 -1.32 -4.78 -1.80
C ALA A 571 -0.15 -5.49 -1.09
N MET A 572 1.10 -5.10 -1.34
CA MET A 572 2.28 -5.63 -0.63
C MET A 572 2.28 -5.22 0.84
N GLU A 573 1.98 -3.96 1.16
CA GLU A 573 1.84 -3.48 2.55
C GLU A 573 0.66 -4.16 3.29
N ASN A 574 -0.42 -4.45 2.58
CA ASN A 574 -1.62 -5.08 3.13
C ASN A 574 -1.65 -6.60 2.91
N ALA A 575 -0.52 -7.23 2.57
CA ALA A 575 -0.47 -8.65 2.24
C ALA A 575 -0.93 -9.58 3.38
N GLY A 576 -0.96 -9.10 4.62
CA GLY A 576 -1.58 -9.80 5.75
C GLY A 576 -3.07 -10.12 5.56
N GLN A 577 -3.79 -9.35 4.73
CA GLN A 577 -5.19 -9.64 4.37
C GLN A 577 -5.36 -10.97 3.63
N LEU A 578 -4.28 -11.47 3.01
CA LEU A 578 -4.27 -12.76 2.30
C LEU A 578 -3.99 -13.95 3.24
N ILE A 579 -3.62 -13.70 4.49
CA ILE A 579 -3.29 -14.74 5.48
C ILE A 579 -4.52 -15.03 6.32
N GLU A 580 -4.97 -16.28 6.37
CA GLU A 580 -6.11 -16.70 7.19
C GLU A 580 -5.78 -16.74 8.69
N ASP A 581 -4.58 -17.21 9.06
CA ASP A 581 -4.10 -17.29 10.45
C ASP A 581 -3.93 -15.89 11.08
N GLU A 582 -4.70 -15.61 12.13
CA GLU A 582 -4.74 -14.29 12.77
C GLU A 582 -3.43 -13.92 13.48
N GLU A 583 -2.71 -14.92 14.02
CA GLU A 583 -1.45 -14.69 14.71
C GLU A 583 -0.37 -14.28 13.71
N LEU A 584 -0.24 -14.98 12.58
CA LEU A 584 0.68 -14.64 11.49
C LEU A 584 0.28 -13.33 10.81
N ARG A 585 -1.02 -13.11 10.58
CA ARG A 585 -1.53 -11.85 10.03
C ARG A 585 -1.10 -10.65 10.87
N THR A 586 -1.13 -10.79 12.19
CA THR A 586 -0.76 -9.71 13.12
C THR A 586 0.72 -9.34 13.02
N GLN A 587 1.62 -10.29 12.72
CA GLN A 587 3.07 -10.04 12.61
C GLN A 587 3.46 -9.13 11.45
N ILE A 588 2.70 -9.16 10.37
CA ILE A 588 2.94 -8.31 9.19
C ILE A 588 1.86 -7.24 9.01
N LYS A 589 1.10 -6.95 10.07
CA LYS A 589 0.05 -5.93 10.01
C LYS A 589 0.66 -4.54 9.86
N GLY A 590 0.35 -3.86 8.77
CA GLY A 590 0.87 -2.52 8.46
C GLY A 590 2.26 -2.49 7.81
N SER A 591 3.07 -3.54 7.98
CA SER A 591 4.38 -3.68 7.32
C SER A 591 4.33 -4.59 6.08
N GLY A 592 3.40 -5.55 6.02
CA GLY A 592 3.18 -6.43 4.88
C GLY A 592 4.41 -7.24 4.46
N ILE A 593 4.58 -7.42 3.14
CA ILE A 593 5.76 -8.07 2.57
C ILE A 593 6.72 -7.03 1.98
N GLY A 594 8.00 -7.11 2.39
CA GLY A 594 8.98 -6.08 2.11
C GLY A 594 8.74 -4.80 2.91
N THR A 595 9.76 -3.97 3.03
CA THR A 595 9.71 -2.68 3.75
C THR A 595 9.37 -1.54 2.81
N SER A 596 8.84 -0.42 3.32
CA SER A 596 8.60 0.80 2.53
C SER A 596 9.77 1.17 1.59
N ALA A 597 11.02 0.94 2.03
CA ALA A 597 12.23 1.18 1.24
C ALA A 597 12.45 0.20 0.06
N THR A 598 11.96 -1.04 0.13
CA THR A 598 12.33 -2.13 -0.79
C THR A 598 11.23 -2.54 -1.78
N ARG A 599 9.95 -2.25 -1.49
CA ARG A 599 8.81 -2.66 -2.33
C ARG A 599 8.96 -2.16 -3.79
N ALA A 600 9.37 -0.91 -3.98
CA ALA A 600 9.59 -0.31 -5.31
C ALA A 600 10.76 -0.97 -6.07
N GLU A 601 11.87 -1.25 -5.38
CA GLU A 601 13.02 -1.94 -5.98
C GLU A 601 12.67 -3.37 -6.41
N ILE A 602 11.87 -4.08 -5.62
CA ILE A 602 11.40 -5.43 -5.95
C ILE A 602 10.54 -5.41 -7.22
N LEU A 603 9.61 -4.46 -7.36
CA LEU A 603 8.84 -4.30 -8.58
C LEU A 603 9.76 -4.01 -9.78
N ASN A 604 10.69 -3.06 -9.64
CA ASN A 604 11.67 -2.74 -10.68
C ASN A 604 12.51 -3.96 -11.08
N LYS A 605 12.91 -4.79 -10.12
CA LYS A 605 13.63 -6.04 -10.36
C LYS A 605 12.79 -7.02 -11.17
N LEU A 606 11.53 -7.25 -10.79
CA LEU A 606 10.62 -8.16 -11.50
C LEU A 606 10.35 -7.71 -12.95
N VAL A 607 10.28 -6.40 -13.19
CA VAL A 607 10.19 -5.85 -14.56
C VAL A 607 11.51 -6.04 -15.31
N LYS A 608 12.65 -5.74 -14.68
CA LYS A 608 13.99 -5.83 -15.28
C LYS A 608 14.36 -7.26 -15.71
N ILE A 609 13.92 -8.27 -14.96
CA ILE A 609 14.18 -9.69 -15.27
C ILE A 609 13.07 -10.32 -16.14
N ASP A 610 12.20 -9.50 -16.73
CA ASP A 610 11.12 -9.92 -17.63
C ASP A 610 10.09 -10.88 -17.01
N TYR A 611 9.86 -10.81 -15.70
CA TYR A 611 8.78 -11.58 -15.07
C TYR A 611 7.46 -10.81 -15.15
N LEU A 612 7.53 -9.50 -14.99
CA LEU A 612 6.40 -8.59 -15.11
C LEU A 612 6.63 -7.59 -16.23
N ASP A 613 5.54 -7.05 -16.75
CA ASP A 613 5.53 -5.88 -17.62
C ASP A 613 4.83 -4.72 -16.91
N LEU A 614 5.32 -3.50 -17.12
CA LEU A 614 4.75 -2.28 -16.57
C LEU A 614 4.44 -1.32 -17.71
N ASN A 615 3.16 -1.07 -17.96
CA ASN A 615 2.74 -0.05 -18.91
C ASN A 615 3.01 1.34 -18.30
N LYS A 616 4.00 2.07 -18.82
CA LYS A 616 4.39 3.38 -18.27
C LYS A 616 3.30 4.46 -18.34
N LYS A 617 2.36 4.36 -19.27
CA LYS A 617 1.27 5.36 -19.43
C LYS A 617 0.13 5.12 -18.45
N THR A 618 -0.29 3.86 -18.31
CA THR A 618 -1.44 3.50 -17.46
C THR A 618 -1.03 3.05 -16.07
N GLN A 619 0.27 2.81 -15.85
CA GLN A 619 0.86 2.15 -14.68
C GLN A 619 0.36 0.72 -14.44
N ILE A 620 -0.40 0.12 -15.36
CA ILE A 620 -0.91 -1.25 -15.23
C ILE A 620 0.24 -2.25 -15.28
N ILE A 621 0.19 -3.23 -14.37
CA ILE A 621 1.11 -4.35 -14.31
C ILE A 621 0.42 -5.60 -14.85
N SER A 622 1.13 -6.34 -15.68
CA SER A 622 0.73 -7.66 -16.16
C SER A 622 1.91 -8.63 -16.09
N PRO A 623 1.68 -9.93 -15.89
CA PRO A 623 2.76 -10.89 -16.01
C PRO A 623 3.22 -11.00 -17.47
N LYS A 624 4.52 -11.29 -17.67
CA LYS A 624 5.01 -11.79 -18.95
C LYS A 624 4.90 -13.31 -18.97
N ILE A 625 4.96 -13.90 -20.17
CA ILE A 625 4.96 -15.36 -20.32
C ILE A 625 6.01 -16.02 -19.42
N LEU A 626 7.24 -15.50 -19.40
CA LEU A 626 8.31 -16.00 -18.52
C LEU A 626 7.89 -15.97 -17.05
N GLY A 627 7.30 -14.88 -16.57
CA GLY A 627 6.78 -14.77 -15.20
C GLY A 627 5.73 -15.84 -14.87
N GLU A 628 4.79 -16.13 -15.77
CA GLU A 628 3.82 -17.21 -15.55
C GLU A 628 4.48 -18.60 -15.57
N LEU A 629 5.48 -18.84 -16.42
CA LEU A 629 6.22 -20.12 -16.39
C LEU A 629 7.00 -20.28 -15.07
N ILE A 630 7.63 -19.21 -14.57
CA ILE A 630 8.33 -19.23 -13.28
C ILE A 630 7.34 -19.44 -12.14
N PHE A 631 6.15 -18.83 -12.21
CA PHE A 631 5.07 -19.11 -11.26
C PHE A 631 4.74 -20.60 -11.21
N GLU A 632 4.55 -21.27 -12.35
CA GLU A 632 4.27 -22.72 -12.38
C GLU A 632 5.41 -23.57 -11.84
N VAL A 633 6.66 -23.22 -12.18
CA VAL A 633 7.85 -23.88 -11.64
C VAL A 633 7.85 -23.81 -10.12
N VAL A 634 7.60 -22.63 -9.55
CA VAL A 634 7.57 -22.43 -8.10
C VAL A 634 6.36 -23.12 -7.46
N GLU A 635 5.17 -22.98 -8.01
CA GLU A 635 3.93 -23.61 -7.52
C GLU A 635 4.10 -25.14 -7.45
N SER A 636 4.75 -25.73 -8.46
CA SER A 636 4.98 -27.17 -8.56
C SER A 636 6.20 -27.67 -7.78
N SER A 637 6.96 -26.80 -7.09
CA SER A 637 8.20 -27.19 -6.41
C SER A 637 8.37 -26.61 -5.01
N ILE A 638 8.28 -25.28 -4.84
CA ILE A 638 8.44 -24.56 -3.58
C ILE A 638 7.28 -23.56 -3.43
N LYS A 639 6.04 -24.08 -3.44
CA LYS A 639 4.80 -23.28 -3.38
C LYS A 639 4.78 -22.21 -2.30
N SER A 640 5.39 -22.47 -1.14
CA SER A 640 5.45 -21.52 -0.03
C SER A 640 6.09 -20.18 -0.39
N LEU A 641 6.93 -20.09 -1.43
CA LEU A 641 7.51 -18.82 -1.90
C LEU A 641 6.49 -17.88 -2.57
N LEU A 642 5.33 -18.39 -2.99
CA LEU A 642 4.27 -17.60 -3.61
C LEU A 642 3.32 -16.97 -2.58
N ASN A 643 3.54 -17.24 -1.30
CA ASN A 643 2.56 -17.08 -0.23
C ASN A 643 3.11 -16.16 0.88
N PRO A 644 2.37 -15.11 1.30
CA PRO A 644 2.83 -14.16 2.31
C PRO A 644 3.02 -14.79 3.70
N GLU A 645 2.38 -15.93 3.98
CA GLU A 645 2.51 -16.70 5.22
C GLU A 645 3.96 -17.09 5.50
N LEU A 646 4.76 -17.38 4.45
CA LEU A 646 6.17 -17.69 4.62
C LEU A 646 6.91 -16.48 5.20
N THR A 647 6.64 -15.29 4.66
CA THR A 647 7.22 -14.04 5.18
C THR A 647 6.78 -13.80 6.63
N ALA A 648 5.49 -13.90 6.92
CA ALA A 648 4.97 -13.69 8.27
C ALA A 648 5.58 -14.65 9.31
N SER A 649 5.74 -15.93 8.94
CA SER A 649 6.32 -16.95 9.80
C SER A 649 7.78 -16.66 10.15
N TRP A 650 8.60 -16.23 9.19
CA TRP A 650 10.00 -15.89 9.43
C TRP A 650 10.15 -14.58 10.21
N GLU A 651 9.38 -13.53 9.89
CA GLU A 651 9.38 -12.28 10.67
C GLU A 651 9.00 -12.53 12.14
N LYS A 652 8.01 -13.40 12.41
CA LYS A 652 7.67 -13.84 13.77
C LYS A 652 8.86 -14.46 14.51
N GLY A 653 9.63 -15.31 13.81
CA GLY A 653 10.82 -15.92 14.37
C GLY A 653 11.92 -14.90 14.68
N LEU A 654 12.10 -13.89 13.82
CA LEU A 654 13.07 -12.81 14.06
C LEU A 654 12.66 -11.93 15.24
N ASP A 655 11.37 -11.68 15.43
CA ASP A 655 10.86 -10.98 16.61
C ASP A 655 11.08 -11.80 17.88
N TYR A 656 11.02 -13.13 17.82
CA TYR A 656 11.38 -13.99 18.94
C TYR A 656 12.88 -13.90 19.26
N VAL A 657 13.75 -13.82 18.26
CA VAL A 657 15.19 -13.58 18.48
C VAL A 657 15.42 -12.21 19.11
N SER A 658 14.82 -11.15 18.54
CA SER A 658 15.00 -9.77 19.03
C SER A 658 14.55 -9.60 20.48
N ASN A 659 13.53 -10.35 20.91
CA ASN A 659 13.02 -10.33 22.29
C ASN A 659 13.69 -11.38 23.21
N GLY A 660 14.68 -12.12 22.72
CA GLY A 660 15.41 -13.15 23.48
C GLY A 660 14.58 -14.39 23.82
N LYS A 661 13.45 -14.63 23.14
CA LYS A 661 12.59 -15.80 23.34
C LYS A 661 13.17 -17.07 22.72
N ILE A 662 13.91 -16.94 21.63
CA ILE A 662 14.68 -18.02 21.01
C ILE A 662 16.10 -17.52 20.72
N THR A 663 17.06 -18.43 20.66
CA THR A 663 18.45 -18.07 20.36
C THR A 663 18.70 -17.96 18.85
N LYS A 664 19.79 -17.28 18.50
CA LYS A 664 20.29 -17.21 17.13
C LYS A 664 20.51 -18.60 16.53
N GLU A 665 21.13 -19.50 17.30
CA GLU A 665 21.47 -20.86 16.87
C GLU A 665 20.21 -21.69 16.58
N GLU A 666 19.16 -21.53 17.39
CA GLU A 666 17.88 -22.20 17.16
C GLU A 666 17.24 -21.73 15.85
N TYR A 667 17.25 -20.42 15.60
CA TYR A 667 16.75 -19.85 14.35
C TYR A 667 17.54 -20.34 13.14
N THR A 668 18.87 -20.25 13.19
CA THR A 668 19.78 -20.70 12.12
C THR A 668 19.53 -22.17 11.78
N LYS A 669 19.44 -23.05 12.78
CA LYS A 669 19.15 -24.48 12.57
C LYS A 669 17.81 -24.70 11.86
N LYS A 670 16.76 -23.94 12.21
CA LYS A 670 15.45 -24.00 11.54
C LYS A 670 15.54 -23.53 10.09
N LEU A 671 16.24 -22.41 9.85
CA LEU A 671 16.46 -21.82 8.52
C LEU A 671 17.23 -22.78 7.59
N GLU A 672 18.39 -23.26 8.02
CA GLU A 672 19.20 -24.20 7.27
C GLU A 672 18.45 -25.49 6.98
N GLY A 673 17.77 -26.04 7.99
CA GLY A 673 16.92 -27.21 7.83
C GLY A 673 15.79 -26.99 6.82
N PHE A 674 15.15 -25.82 6.83
CA PHE A 674 14.13 -25.47 5.84
C PHE A 674 14.72 -25.41 4.43
N VAL A 675 15.83 -24.69 4.24
CA VAL A 675 16.50 -24.55 2.94
C VAL A 675 16.93 -25.92 2.41
N ALA A 676 17.58 -26.74 3.25
CA ALA A 676 18.01 -28.08 2.88
C ALA A 676 16.85 -28.97 2.43
N ARG A 677 15.77 -29.03 3.21
CA ARG A 677 14.59 -29.83 2.86
C ARG A 677 13.97 -29.39 1.54
N ARG A 678 13.87 -28.08 1.28
CA ARG A 678 13.31 -27.57 0.01
C ARG A 678 14.22 -27.88 -1.18
N VAL A 679 15.53 -27.72 -1.03
CA VAL A 679 16.49 -28.09 -2.09
C VAL A 679 16.44 -29.59 -2.40
N VAL A 680 16.42 -30.45 -1.38
CA VAL A 680 16.28 -31.91 -1.56
C VAL A 680 14.94 -32.24 -2.21
N GLY A 681 13.86 -31.56 -1.81
CA GLY A 681 12.56 -31.67 -2.47
C GLY A 681 12.67 -31.41 -3.98
N VAL A 682 13.24 -30.28 -4.38
CA VAL A 682 13.45 -29.93 -5.80
C VAL A 682 14.27 -30.98 -6.54
N LYS A 683 15.34 -31.50 -5.94
CA LYS A 683 16.18 -32.55 -6.55
C LYS A 683 15.36 -33.78 -6.92
N ASN A 684 14.50 -34.22 -6.00
CA ASN A 684 13.74 -35.47 -6.10
C ASN A 684 12.45 -35.33 -6.94
N LEU A 685 12.05 -34.12 -7.33
CA LEU A 685 10.88 -33.92 -8.18
C LEU A 685 11.12 -34.41 -9.61
N ASN A 686 10.12 -35.12 -10.15
CA ASN A 686 10.03 -35.55 -11.54
C ASN A 686 8.71 -35.06 -12.13
N ASN A 687 8.57 -33.74 -12.27
CA ASN A 687 7.33 -33.04 -12.65
C ASN A 687 7.42 -32.32 -14.01
N GLN A 688 8.49 -32.55 -14.79
CA GLN A 688 8.75 -31.86 -16.06
C GLN A 688 7.62 -32.07 -17.08
N ALA A 689 7.04 -33.27 -17.16
CA ALA A 689 5.94 -33.56 -18.08
C ALA A 689 4.68 -32.73 -17.74
N VAL A 690 4.37 -32.58 -16.46
CA VAL A 690 3.26 -31.73 -15.98
C VAL A 690 3.55 -30.26 -16.28
N LEU A 691 4.76 -29.79 -16.00
CA LEU A 691 5.17 -28.42 -16.31
C LEU A 691 5.08 -28.12 -17.81
N GLN A 692 5.53 -29.02 -18.69
CA GLN A 692 5.41 -28.83 -20.13
C GLN A 692 3.95 -28.69 -20.59
N ARG A 693 3.00 -29.41 -19.97
CA ARG A 693 1.58 -29.25 -20.24
C ARG A 693 1.09 -27.86 -19.80
N ASN A 694 1.41 -27.45 -18.58
CA ASN A 694 1.01 -26.14 -18.04
C ASN A 694 1.64 -25.00 -18.86
N PHE A 695 2.89 -25.16 -19.32
CA PHE A 695 3.56 -24.19 -20.17
C PHE A 695 2.83 -23.99 -21.50
N LYS A 696 2.35 -25.08 -22.13
CA LYS A 696 1.55 -24.99 -23.38
C LYS A 696 0.24 -24.24 -23.17
N GLU A 697 -0.46 -24.49 -22.07
CA GLU A 697 -1.69 -23.80 -21.68
C GLU A 697 -1.43 -22.30 -21.41
N ILE A 698 -0.35 -21.98 -20.71
CA ILE A 698 0.06 -20.59 -20.51
C ILE A 698 0.36 -19.93 -21.84
N ALA A 699 1.13 -20.58 -22.72
CA ALA A 699 1.50 -20.01 -24.00
C ALA A 699 0.29 -19.69 -24.89
N SER A 700 -0.81 -20.45 -24.82
CA SER A 700 -2.04 -20.09 -25.54
C SER A 700 -2.61 -18.73 -25.13
N ASN A 701 -2.35 -18.25 -23.92
CA ASN A 701 -2.79 -16.93 -23.46
C ASN A 701 -1.96 -15.77 -24.06
N TYR A 702 -0.83 -16.06 -24.69
CA TYR A 702 0.10 -15.08 -25.26
C TYR A 702 0.24 -15.18 -26.79
N LYS A 703 -0.46 -16.14 -27.42
CA LYS A 703 -0.57 -16.22 -28.88
C LYS A 703 -1.55 -15.12 -29.34
N ARG A 704 -1.03 -14.12 -30.04
CA ARG A 704 -1.84 -13.18 -30.81
C ARG A 704 -2.02 -13.71 -32.22
#